data_AF-A0A0Q7F1P7-F1
#
_entry.id   AF-A0A0Q7F1P7-F1
#
_cell.length_a   1.000
_cell.length_b   1.000
_cell.length_c   1.000
_cell.angle_alpha   90.00
_cell.angle_beta   90.00
_cell.angle_gamma   90.00
#
_symmetry.space_group_name_H-M   'P 1'
#
loop_
_entity.id
_entity.type
_entity.pdbx_description
1 polymer ?
#
loop_
_entity_poly.entity_id
_entity_poly.type
_entity_poly.pdbx_seq_one_letter_code
_entity_poly.pdbx_strand_id
1 'polypeptide(L)'
;MSALELWGGHECTVNRVGEAFYDQTLRSGHHDRIEDLDRFAELGLNRLRYPVLWERVAPESANQLDFSWSDARLARLGELGVKPIVGLVHHGGGPAYTHLLDDSFAPGLAAFARRVAERYPHVEDWTPVNEPLTTARFSCLYGHWYPHLAEEGAFWRALLNQVDAVRLAMHEIRRVNPAARLIQTEDIGRTYATAPLQYQADYDNARRWMTWDLLFGRVVDGHRLHARLCAYGLGPRLEAIANAPCAPDVLGLNHYLTSDRFLDHRLSEYPLVAQGGNLDRAYADVEAVRVMSPPPPGLEGVLREATDRYGRSLAITECHNGCTREEQMRWFAEAWDTAEKLRTEGLPIEAVTAWSLLGSYDWNSLLTVQQGSYEPGVFDLGGPAPRATGMAKLLANLVSGTERPPAAHGAGWWRRDVRLEHPPVGACEPFVSRAGSRGASHRARPILITGATGTLGRAVARACEARGLDYVLTSRAELDLGCEEMVEQALSRHRPWAVVNAAGWVRVDDAEQAAEACLAANAEGAGRLARASARYEASFVGFSSALVFDGVLGRPYSEADVPSPLSVYGASKARAEELVLSVDQTLMIRTSAFFSAHDPHNFAWAVREQLKSGRTVMAADDLVVTPTYVPDLVRATLDLLIDDASGLWHLANRGETSWADFARRLARAFDLPVDLIEGAPAAHFAWPAARPACSALVSERGLMMPTVDDAVKRMARSLA
;
A
#
# COMPACT_ATOMS: atom_id res chain seq x y z
N MET A 1 -29.72 -15.46 4.92
CA MET A 1 -28.27 -15.61 4.67
C MET A 1 -27.54 -15.18 5.93
N SER A 2 -26.34 -15.72 6.21
CA SER A 2 -25.47 -15.19 7.28
C SER A 2 -25.11 -13.72 7.02
N ALA A 3 -24.42 -13.05 7.95
CA ALA A 3 -23.78 -11.78 7.61
C ALA A 3 -22.62 -12.00 6.63
N LEU A 4 -22.18 -10.95 5.94
CA LEU A 4 -20.90 -10.96 5.22
C LEU A 4 -19.77 -11.00 6.24
N GLU A 5 -18.87 -11.97 6.11
CA GLU A 5 -17.76 -12.13 7.04
C GLU A 5 -16.59 -11.22 6.66
N LEU A 6 -15.92 -10.68 7.67
CA LEU A 6 -14.60 -10.06 7.52
C LEU A 6 -13.55 -11.11 7.85
N TRP A 7 -12.70 -11.41 6.87
CA TRP A 7 -11.50 -12.22 7.08
C TRP A 7 -10.26 -11.34 7.09
N GLY A 8 -9.16 -11.83 7.66
CA GLY A 8 -7.84 -11.20 7.56
C GLY A 8 -6.79 -12.16 7.03
N GLY A 9 -5.66 -11.63 6.58
CA GLY A 9 -4.46 -12.42 6.30
C GLY A 9 -3.22 -11.55 6.27
N HIS A 10 -2.10 -12.06 6.77
CA HIS A 10 -0.80 -11.40 6.62
C HIS A 10 -0.04 -12.01 5.44
N GLU A 11 0.78 -11.19 4.80
CA GLU A 11 1.67 -11.65 3.73
C GLU A 11 2.70 -12.61 4.32
N CYS A 12 2.65 -13.87 3.90
CA CYS A 12 3.43 -14.96 4.46
C CYS A 12 4.28 -15.72 3.43
N THR A 13 4.33 -15.23 2.20
CA THR A 13 5.07 -15.86 1.11
C THR A 13 6.51 -16.20 1.50
N VAL A 14 6.89 -17.44 1.19
CA VAL A 14 8.27 -17.91 1.19
C VAL A 14 8.67 -18.15 -0.26
N ASN A 15 9.26 -17.15 -0.89
CA ASN A 15 9.65 -17.19 -2.29
C ASN A 15 11.09 -17.70 -2.46
N ARG A 16 11.39 -18.43 -3.53
CA ARG A 16 12.75 -18.85 -3.90
C ARG A 16 13.17 -18.22 -5.22
N VAL A 17 14.28 -17.48 -5.19
CA VAL A 17 14.90 -16.86 -6.38
C VAL A 17 16.37 -17.24 -6.41
N GLY A 18 16.77 -17.98 -7.44
CA GLY A 18 18.03 -18.71 -7.44
C GLY A 18 18.09 -19.67 -6.25
N GLU A 19 19.13 -19.55 -5.45
CA GLU A 19 19.29 -20.34 -4.21
C GLU A 19 18.80 -19.61 -2.95
N ALA A 20 18.32 -18.37 -3.08
CA ALA A 20 17.89 -17.58 -1.94
C ALA A 20 16.39 -17.76 -1.65
N PHE A 21 16.07 -17.99 -0.37
CA PHE A 21 14.71 -17.99 0.14
C PHE A 21 14.38 -16.66 0.81
N TYR A 22 13.19 -16.14 0.54
CA TYR A 22 12.70 -14.86 1.03
C TYR A 22 11.40 -15.04 1.79
N ASP A 23 11.44 -14.85 3.10
CA ASP A 23 10.31 -15.07 4.02
C ASP A 23 9.72 -13.73 4.48
N GLN A 24 8.48 -13.45 4.08
CA GLN A 24 7.75 -12.23 4.44
C GLN A 24 7.34 -12.18 5.91
N THR A 25 7.19 -13.33 6.59
CA THR A 25 6.88 -13.37 8.03
C THR A 25 8.09 -12.96 8.87
N LEU A 26 9.31 -13.35 8.46
CA LEU A 26 10.54 -12.82 9.06
C LEU A 26 10.68 -11.33 8.75
N ARG A 27 10.44 -10.93 7.49
CA ARG A 27 10.64 -9.55 7.04
C ARG A 27 9.73 -8.52 7.71
N SER A 28 8.48 -8.87 7.92
CA SER A 28 7.53 -8.06 8.68
C SER A 28 7.84 -8.03 10.18
N GLY A 29 8.74 -8.91 10.67
CA GLY A 29 9.00 -9.14 12.09
C GLY A 29 7.85 -9.84 12.83
N HIS A 30 6.83 -10.32 12.12
CA HIS A 30 5.72 -11.07 12.71
C HIS A 30 6.18 -12.40 13.32
N HIS A 31 7.32 -12.93 12.87
CA HIS A 31 7.95 -14.09 13.50
C HIS A 31 8.11 -13.89 15.02
N ASP A 32 8.57 -12.73 15.45
CA ASP A 32 8.95 -12.43 16.83
C ASP A 32 7.83 -11.77 17.65
N ARG A 33 6.72 -11.34 17.00
CA ARG A 33 5.64 -10.59 17.63
C ARG A 33 4.33 -11.39 17.62
N ILE A 34 4.11 -12.20 18.64
CA ILE A 34 2.85 -12.96 18.78
C ILE A 34 1.66 -12.03 19.08
N GLU A 35 1.91 -10.87 19.67
CA GLU A 35 0.92 -9.84 20.02
C GLU A 35 0.30 -9.18 18.78
N ASP A 36 0.85 -9.42 17.58
CA ASP A 36 0.18 -9.05 16.34
C ASP A 36 -1.17 -9.77 16.19
N LEU A 37 -1.32 -10.99 16.73
CA LEU A 37 -2.59 -11.74 16.70
C LEU A 37 -3.69 -11.08 17.53
N ASP A 38 -3.33 -10.50 18.68
CA ASP A 38 -4.25 -9.71 19.49
C ASP A 38 -4.79 -8.51 18.71
N ARG A 39 -3.90 -7.77 18.04
CA ARG A 39 -4.26 -6.64 17.18
C ARG A 39 -5.18 -7.07 16.03
N PHE A 40 -4.95 -8.24 15.47
CA PHE A 40 -5.81 -8.78 14.40
C PHE A 40 -7.20 -9.13 14.95
N ALA A 41 -7.28 -9.75 16.13
CA ALA A 41 -8.54 -10.09 16.75
C ALA A 41 -9.38 -8.85 17.12
N GLU A 42 -8.74 -7.76 17.54
CA GLU A 42 -9.39 -6.47 17.84
C GLU A 42 -10.13 -5.85 16.64
N LEU A 43 -9.79 -6.24 15.40
CA LEU A 43 -10.52 -5.80 14.20
C LEU A 43 -11.91 -6.45 14.06
N GLY A 44 -12.22 -7.48 14.84
CA GLY A 44 -13.47 -8.24 14.75
C GLY A 44 -13.49 -9.26 13.60
N LEU A 45 -12.34 -9.86 13.26
CA LEU A 45 -12.22 -10.87 12.21
C LEU A 45 -12.99 -12.15 12.56
N ASN A 46 -13.75 -12.69 11.61
CA ASN A 46 -14.38 -14.00 11.75
C ASN A 46 -13.36 -15.14 11.57
N ARG A 47 -12.45 -14.97 10.61
CA ARG A 47 -11.40 -15.93 10.26
C ARG A 47 -10.10 -15.24 9.90
N LEU A 48 -8.98 -15.94 10.11
CA LEU A 48 -7.65 -15.48 9.73
C LEU A 48 -7.00 -16.49 8.81
N ARG A 49 -6.67 -16.10 7.57
CA ARG A 49 -5.77 -16.86 6.69
C ARG A 49 -4.40 -16.88 7.32
N TYR A 50 -3.97 -18.06 7.79
CA TYR A 50 -2.78 -18.19 8.62
C TYR A 50 -1.87 -19.35 8.18
N PRO A 51 -0.54 -19.12 8.07
CA PRO A 51 0.40 -20.10 7.57
C PRO A 51 0.76 -21.21 8.58
N VAL A 52 0.82 -22.45 8.07
CA VAL A 52 1.65 -23.54 8.61
C VAL A 52 2.52 -24.05 7.46
N LEU A 53 3.46 -23.20 7.01
CA LEU A 53 4.17 -23.41 5.75
C LEU A 53 5.17 -24.55 5.83
N TRP A 54 5.18 -25.38 4.79
CA TRP A 54 6.08 -26.51 4.65
C TRP A 54 7.55 -26.05 4.68
N GLU A 55 7.84 -24.95 3.99
CA GLU A 55 9.16 -24.32 3.90
C GLU A 55 9.71 -23.88 5.26
N ARG A 56 8.84 -23.59 6.23
CA ARG A 56 9.25 -23.11 7.55
C ARG A 56 9.28 -24.21 8.60
N VAL A 57 8.38 -25.18 8.50
CA VAL A 57 8.31 -26.30 9.45
C VAL A 57 9.39 -27.34 9.16
N ALA A 58 9.71 -27.58 7.88
CA ALA A 58 10.68 -28.59 7.46
C ALA A 58 11.59 -28.07 6.32
N PRO A 59 12.41 -27.03 6.55
CA PRO A 59 13.19 -26.37 5.50
C PRO A 59 14.22 -27.29 4.82
N GLU A 60 14.90 -28.12 5.62
CA GLU A 60 16.07 -28.91 5.18
C GLU A 60 15.78 -30.40 5.04
N SER A 61 14.79 -30.93 5.77
CA SER A 61 14.46 -32.35 5.74
C SER A 61 13.02 -32.63 6.16
N ALA A 62 12.33 -33.48 5.40
CA ALA A 62 10.98 -33.95 5.73
C ALA A 62 10.89 -34.73 7.07
N ASN A 63 12.02 -35.18 7.62
CA ASN A 63 12.06 -35.91 8.90
C ASN A 63 12.31 -35.00 10.11
N GLN A 64 12.61 -33.72 9.90
CA GLN A 64 12.88 -32.74 10.94
C GLN A 64 11.79 -31.66 10.88
N LEU A 65 10.73 -31.85 11.64
CA LEU A 65 9.61 -30.92 11.70
C LEU A 65 9.68 -30.08 12.98
N ASP A 66 9.69 -28.77 12.83
CA ASP A 66 9.56 -27.81 13.94
C ASP A 66 8.22 -27.07 13.85
N PHE A 67 7.29 -27.47 14.71
CA PHE A 67 5.98 -26.83 14.85
C PHE A 67 5.93 -25.77 15.95
N SER A 68 7.03 -25.52 16.67
CA SER A 68 7.02 -24.67 17.88
C SER A 68 6.43 -23.29 17.62
N TRP A 69 6.76 -22.68 16.48
CA TRP A 69 6.18 -21.42 16.05
C TRP A 69 4.67 -21.55 15.79
N SER A 70 4.24 -22.46 14.93
CA SER A 70 2.83 -22.66 14.58
C SER A 70 1.97 -23.05 15.78
N ASP A 71 2.48 -23.87 16.69
CA ASP A 71 1.79 -24.30 17.92
C ASP A 71 1.38 -23.10 18.77
N ALA A 72 2.34 -22.22 19.04
CA ALA A 72 2.09 -21.04 19.85
C ALA A 72 1.05 -20.12 19.21
N ARG A 73 1.08 -19.95 17.88
CA ARG A 73 0.18 -19.01 17.19
C ARG A 73 -1.22 -19.58 16.99
N LEU A 74 -1.37 -20.86 16.63
CA LEU A 74 -2.68 -21.49 16.52
C LEU A 74 -3.35 -21.64 17.89
N ALA A 75 -2.58 -21.90 18.96
CA ALA A 75 -3.11 -21.86 20.32
C ALA A 75 -3.63 -20.46 20.68
N ARG A 76 -2.84 -19.40 20.41
CA ARG A 76 -3.26 -18.01 20.68
C ARG A 76 -4.51 -17.62 19.88
N LEU A 77 -4.61 -18.00 18.61
CA LEU A 77 -5.83 -17.78 17.83
C LEU A 77 -7.06 -18.46 18.43
N GLY A 78 -6.89 -19.68 18.95
CA GLY A 78 -7.95 -20.39 19.69
C GLY A 78 -8.40 -19.64 20.95
N GLU A 79 -7.46 -19.09 21.72
CA GLU A 79 -7.76 -18.26 22.91
C GLU A 79 -8.50 -16.96 22.54
N LEU A 80 -8.15 -16.36 21.40
CA LEU A 80 -8.79 -15.15 20.86
C LEU A 80 -10.14 -15.44 20.17
N GLY A 81 -10.51 -16.71 20.00
CA GLY A 81 -11.74 -17.11 19.31
C GLY A 81 -11.73 -16.89 17.80
N VAL A 82 -10.54 -16.68 17.19
CA VAL A 82 -10.39 -16.45 15.75
C VAL A 82 -10.10 -17.78 15.06
N LYS A 83 -10.95 -18.17 14.10
CA LYS A 83 -10.78 -19.44 13.37
C LYS A 83 -9.69 -19.30 12.28
N PRO A 84 -8.70 -20.20 12.21
CA PRO A 84 -7.70 -20.16 11.15
C PRO A 84 -8.23 -20.77 9.84
N ILE A 85 -7.82 -20.21 8.70
CA ILE A 85 -7.80 -20.86 7.39
C ILE A 85 -6.34 -21.22 7.13
N VAL A 86 -6.00 -22.50 7.25
CA VAL A 86 -4.59 -22.95 7.27
C VAL A 86 -4.03 -23.11 5.86
N GLY A 87 -2.96 -22.38 5.57
CA GLY A 87 -2.17 -22.51 4.33
C GLY A 87 -0.90 -23.34 4.51
N LEU A 88 -0.55 -24.18 3.54
CA LEU A 88 0.64 -25.06 3.61
C LEU A 88 1.80 -24.63 2.70
N VAL A 89 1.49 -23.98 1.57
CA VAL A 89 2.46 -23.36 0.66
C VAL A 89 1.84 -22.06 0.14
N HIS A 90 2.60 -20.95 0.17
CA HIS A 90 2.15 -19.65 -0.31
C HIS A 90 3.18 -19.07 -1.29
N HIS A 91 2.90 -19.18 -2.60
CA HIS A 91 3.79 -18.78 -3.71
C HIS A 91 5.19 -19.44 -3.77
N GLY A 92 5.47 -20.38 -2.88
CA GLY A 92 6.73 -21.12 -2.81
C GLY A 92 6.76 -22.40 -3.66
N GLY A 93 7.96 -22.94 -3.85
CA GLY A 93 8.19 -24.24 -4.48
C GLY A 93 8.24 -25.41 -3.50
N GLY A 94 7.96 -25.17 -2.22
CA GLY A 94 8.28 -26.10 -1.14
C GLY A 94 9.72 -25.93 -0.60
N PRO A 95 10.12 -26.75 0.38
CA PRO A 95 11.43 -26.72 1.02
C PRO A 95 12.61 -26.95 0.07
N ALA A 96 13.84 -26.73 0.53
CA ALA A 96 15.04 -26.76 -0.32
C ALA A 96 15.28 -28.08 -1.08
N TYR A 97 14.74 -29.20 -0.59
CA TYR A 97 14.88 -30.54 -1.14
C TYR A 97 13.81 -30.95 -2.17
N THR A 98 12.93 -30.03 -2.58
CA THR A 98 11.94 -30.28 -3.64
C THR A 98 11.67 -28.98 -4.42
N HIS A 99 11.00 -29.07 -5.56
CA HIS A 99 10.42 -27.91 -6.24
C HIS A 99 9.19 -28.25 -7.09
N LEU A 100 8.58 -27.23 -7.70
CA LEU A 100 7.32 -27.35 -8.46
C LEU A 100 7.33 -28.36 -9.62
N LEU A 101 8.50 -28.79 -10.11
CA LEU A 101 8.60 -29.77 -11.20
C LEU A 101 9.03 -31.16 -10.71
N ASP A 102 9.39 -31.30 -9.44
CA ASP A 102 9.77 -32.58 -8.88
C ASP A 102 8.56 -33.47 -8.65
N ASP A 103 8.69 -34.74 -8.99
CA ASP A 103 7.67 -35.76 -8.72
C ASP A 103 7.41 -35.95 -7.21
N SER A 104 8.35 -35.54 -6.36
CA SER A 104 8.22 -35.58 -4.90
C SER A 104 7.36 -34.48 -4.31
N PHE A 105 7.09 -33.39 -5.05
CA PHE A 105 6.40 -32.22 -4.49
C PHE A 105 5.00 -32.55 -3.99
N ALA A 106 4.16 -33.14 -4.84
CA ALA A 106 2.78 -33.49 -4.50
C ALA A 106 2.65 -34.53 -3.37
N PRO A 107 3.34 -35.70 -3.42
CA PRO A 107 3.28 -36.67 -2.33
C PRO A 107 3.96 -36.15 -1.05
N GLY A 108 5.00 -35.33 -1.17
CA GLY A 108 5.67 -34.69 -0.03
C GLY A 108 4.74 -33.72 0.70
N LEU A 109 4.04 -32.85 -0.05
CA LEU A 109 3.06 -31.94 0.54
C LEU A 109 1.91 -32.70 1.18
N ALA A 110 1.45 -33.81 0.59
CA ALA A 110 0.39 -34.63 1.17
C ALA A 110 0.83 -35.28 2.49
N ALA A 111 2.06 -35.79 2.56
CA ALA A 111 2.62 -36.33 3.79
C ALA A 111 2.75 -35.24 4.87
N PHE A 112 3.18 -34.03 4.49
CA PHE A 112 3.22 -32.89 5.39
C PHE A 112 1.81 -32.49 5.87
N ALA A 113 0.85 -32.35 4.95
CA ALA A 113 -0.54 -32.01 5.25
C ALA A 113 -1.17 -32.99 6.26
N ARG A 114 -0.90 -34.28 6.11
CA ARG A 114 -1.30 -35.30 7.11
C ARG A 114 -0.77 -34.97 8.50
N ARG A 115 0.52 -34.65 8.64
CA ARG A 115 1.13 -34.30 9.94
C ARG A 115 0.50 -33.06 10.53
N VAL A 116 0.23 -32.04 9.70
CA VAL A 116 -0.43 -30.81 10.15
C VAL A 116 -1.87 -31.11 10.60
N ALA A 117 -2.63 -31.90 9.86
CA ALA A 117 -4.00 -32.27 10.22
C ALA A 117 -4.07 -33.14 11.48
N GLU A 118 -3.19 -34.13 11.63
CA GLU A 118 -3.07 -34.96 12.86
C GLU A 118 -2.74 -34.09 14.09
N ARG A 119 -1.93 -33.04 13.90
CA ARG A 119 -1.54 -32.11 14.95
C ARG A 119 -2.63 -31.10 15.31
N TYR A 120 -3.38 -30.61 14.33
CA TYR A 120 -4.43 -29.61 14.49
C TYR A 120 -5.79 -30.14 13.97
N PRO A 121 -6.35 -31.20 14.57
CA PRO A 121 -7.55 -31.88 14.04
C PRO A 121 -8.83 -31.02 14.09
N HIS A 122 -8.80 -29.90 14.81
CA HIS A 122 -9.90 -28.95 14.94
C HIS A 122 -9.98 -27.95 13.78
N VAL A 123 -8.97 -27.86 12.91
CA VAL A 123 -8.97 -26.92 11.78
C VAL A 123 -9.99 -27.36 10.73
N GLU A 124 -10.92 -26.46 10.42
CA GLU A 124 -12.02 -26.69 9.48
C GLU A 124 -11.69 -26.23 8.06
N ASP A 125 -10.91 -25.16 7.89
CA ASP A 125 -10.69 -24.51 6.60
C ASP A 125 -9.22 -24.56 6.17
N TRP A 126 -8.99 -24.92 4.91
CA TRP A 126 -7.66 -25.17 4.38
C TRP A 126 -7.46 -24.55 2.99
N THR A 127 -6.27 -24.02 2.77
CA THR A 127 -5.74 -23.61 1.46
C THR A 127 -4.37 -24.26 1.26
N PRO A 128 -4.29 -25.55 0.89
CA PRO A 128 -3.01 -26.26 0.82
C PRO A 128 -1.96 -25.55 -0.05
N VAL A 129 -2.37 -25.01 -1.19
CA VAL A 129 -1.50 -24.22 -2.09
C VAL A 129 -2.23 -22.93 -2.48
N ASN A 130 -1.60 -21.78 -2.21
CA ASN A 130 -2.09 -20.48 -2.66
C ASN A 130 -1.76 -20.27 -4.15
N GLU A 131 -2.75 -19.83 -4.93
CA GLU A 131 -2.61 -19.46 -6.36
C GLU A 131 -1.70 -20.38 -7.21
N PRO A 132 -2.08 -21.65 -7.41
CA PRO A 132 -1.30 -22.59 -8.23
C PRO A 132 -0.97 -22.08 -9.64
N LEU A 133 -1.91 -21.39 -10.31
CA LEU A 133 -1.73 -20.92 -11.68
C LEU A 133 -0.75 -19.74 -11.73
N THR A 134 -0.92 -18.74 -10.86
CA THR A 134 0.01 -17.60 -10.75
C THR A 134 1.43 -18.08 -10.47
N THR A 135 1.58 -18.96 -9.48
CA THR A 135 2.88 -19.51 -9.07
C THR A 135 3.54 -20.28 -10.21
N ALA A 136 2.78 -21.11 -10.95
CA ALA A 136 3.30 -21.81 -12.12
C ALA A 136 3.71 -20.84 -13.25
N ARG A 137 2.95 -19.76 -13.50
CA ARG A 137 3.30 -18.75 -14.51
C ARG A 137 4.62 -18.06 -14.15
N PHE A 138 4.75 -17.55 -12.93
CA PHE A 138 5.96 -16.84 -12.51
C PHE A 138 7.20 -17.75 -12.47
N SER A 139 7.02 -19.03 -12.14
CA SER A 139 8.13 -19.96 -12.00
C SER A 139 8.59 -20.60 -13.33
N CYS A 140 7.65 -20.92 -14.22
CA CYS A 140 7.91 -21.78 -15.38
C CYS A 140 7.48 -21.19 -16.72
N LEU A 141 6.67 -20.13 -16.75
CA LEU A 141 6.32 -19.44 -17.98
C LEU A 141 7.12 -18.15 -18.18
N TYR A 142 7.33 -17.39 -17.10
CA TYR A 142 8.07 -16.11 -17.12
C TYR A 142 9.48 -16.22 -16.54
N GLY A 143 9.75 -17.29 -15.78
CA GLY A 143 11.07 -17.57 -15.20
C GLY A 143 11.52 -16.59 -14.11
N HIS A 144 10.61 -15.86 -13.47
CA HIS A 144 10.91 -14.94 -12.37
C HIS A 144 11.27 -15.66 -11.08
N TRP A 145 10.59 -16.77 -10.78
CA TRP A 145 10.79 -17.56 -9.57
C TRP A 145 11.39 -18.92 -9.90
N TYR A 146 11.99 -19.58 -8.91
CA TYR A 146 12.57 -20.90 -9.08
C TYR A 146 11.53 -21.90 -9.63
N PRO A 147 11.86 -22.75 -10.63
CA PRO A 147 13.19 -23.06 -11.17
C PRO A 147 13.63 -22.18 -12.36
N HIS A 148 13.01 -21.02 -12.58
CA HIS A 148 13.37 -20.04 -13.62
C HIS A 148 13.25 -20.56 -15.06
N LEU A 149 12.30 -21.47 -15.30
CA LEU A 149 12.02 -21.92 -16.67
C LEU A 149 11.08 -20.92 -17.37
N ALA A 150 11.18 -20.89 -18.69
CA ALA A 150 10.33 -20.07 -19.57
C ALA A 150 9.74 -20.96 -20.68
N GLU A 151 9.13 -22.07 -20.29
CA GLU A 151 8.63 -23.12 -21.17
C GLU A 151 7.19 -23.50 -20.82
N GLU A 152 6.29 -23.46 -21.81
CA GLU A 152 4.88 -23.77 -21.58
C GLU A 152 4.65 -25.21 -21.06
N GLY A 153 5.40 -26.19 -21.55
CA GLY A 153 5.31 -27.57 -21.06
C GLY A 153 5.76 -27.73 -19.60
N ALA A 154 6.75 -26.95 -19.15
CA ALA A 154 7.13 -26.87 -17.75
C ALA A 154 6.03 -26.19 -16.91
N PHE A 155 5.46 -25.09 -17.42
CA PHE A 155 4.33 -24.41 -16.79
C PHE A 155 3.14 -25.34 -16.54
N TRP A 156 2.71 -26.12 -17.54
CA TRP A 156 1.60 -27.06 -17.35
C TRP A 156 1.94 -28.17 -16.34
N ARG A 157 3.17 -28.69 -16.34
CA ARG A 157 3.62 -29.68 -15.33
C ARG A 157 3.63 -29.09 -13.92
N ALA A 158 4.14 -27.88 -13.74
CA ALA A 158 4.15 -27.19 -12.46
C ALA A 158 2.73 -26.94 -11.93
N LEU A 159 1.79 -26.54 -12.80
CA LEU A 159 0.39 -26.40 -12.43
C LEU A 159 -0.22 -27.75 -12.00
N LEU A 160 -0.02 -28.81 -12.79
CA LEU A 160 -0.57 -30.12 -12.47
C LEU A 160 0.03 -30.72 -11.19
N ASN A 161 1.32 -30.49 -10.93
CA ASN A 161 1.97 -30.88 -9.67
C ASN A 161 1.31 -30.20 -8.47
N GLN A 162 1.03 -28.91 -8.56
CA GLN A 162 0.33 -28.19 -7.49
C GLN A 162 -1.13 -28.64 -7.34
N VAL A 163 -1.85 -28.89 -8.45
CA VAL A 163 -3.22 -29.43 -8.40
C VAL A 163 -3.25 -30.81 -7.75
N ASP A 164 -2.33 -31.70 -8.10
CA ASP A 164 -2.22 -33.01 -7.45
C ASP A 164 -1.82 -32.87 -5.98
N ALA A 165 -0.94 -31.92 -5.64
CA ALA A 165 -0.58 -31.62 -4.26
C ALA A 165 -1.81 -31.19 -3.43
N VAL A 166 -2.68 -30.32 -3.98
CA VAL A 166 -3.94 -29.93 -3.34
C VAL A 166 -4.86 -31.14 -3.14
N ARG A 167 -5.06 -31.96 -4.20
CA ARG A 167 -5.92 -33.15 -4.16
C ARG A 167 -5.45 -34.15 -3.10
N LEU A 168 -4.16 -34.48 -3.11
CA LEU A 168 -3.57 -35.45 -2.19
C LEU A 168 -3.51 -34.90 -0.75
N ALA A 169 -3.19 -33.61 -0.56
CA ALA A 169 -3.23 -32.96 0.75
C ALA A 169 -4.65 -32.99 1.34
N MET A 170 -5.66 -32.59 0.56
CA MET A 170 -7.05 -32.62 1.03
C MET A 170 -7.56 -34.03 1.30
N HIS A 171 -7.09 -35.04 0.55
CA HIS A 171 -7.39 -36.43 0.85
C HIS A 171 -6.88 -36.81 2.24
N GLU A 172 -5.61 -36.53 2.55
CA GLU A 172 -5.03 -36.86 3.86
C GLU A 172 -5.62 -36.00 4.99
N ILE A 173 -5.89 -34.72 4.76
CA ILE A 173 -6.57 -33.84 5.73
C ILE A 173 -7.96 -34.39 6.07
N ARG A 174 -8.76 -34.78 5.07
CA ARG A 174 -10.13 -35.29 5.27
C ARG A 174 -10.17 -36.68 5.91
N ARG A 175 -9.07 -37.44 5.90
CA ARG A 175 -8.96 -38.68 6.69
C ARG A 175 -8.89 -38.39 8.19
N VAL A 176 -8.37 -37.23 8.58
CA VAL A 176 -8.30 -36.80 9.99
C VAL A 176 -9.56 -36.02 10.37
N ASN A 177 -9.95 -35.04 9.55
CA ASN A 177 -11.15 -34.24 9.73
C ASN A 177 -12.05 -34.33 8.48
N PRO A 178 -13.04 -35.24 8.44
CA PRO A 178 -13.94 -35.38 7.30
C PRO A 178 -14.76 -34.13 6.95
N ALA A 179 -14.88 -33.16 7.88
CA ALA A 179 -15.59 -31.91 7.65
C ALA A 179 -14.69 -30.79 7.09
N ALA A 180 -13.40 -31.07 6.84
CA ALA A 180 -12.46 -30.07 6.33
C ALA A 180 -12.86 -29.54 4.94
N ARG A 181 -13.00 -28.21 4.85
CA ARG A 181 -13.32 -27.45 3.64
C ARG A 181 -12.05 -27.03 2.92
N LEU A 182 -12.05 -27.19 1.59
CA LEU A 182 -11.06 -26.62 0.69
C LEU A 182 -11.51 -25.21 0.28
N ILE A 183 -10.75 -24.20 0.71
CA ILE A 183 -10.82 -22.83 0.21
C ILE A 183 -9.67 -22.68 -0.78
N GLN A 184 -9.95 -22.82 -2.08
CA GLN A 184 -8.91 -22.73 -3.10
C GLN A 184 -8.84 -21.33 -3.67
N THR A 185 -7.69 -20.68 -3.52
CA THR A 185 -7.43 -19.32 -4.01
C THR A 185 -6.82 -19.33 -5.41
N GLU A 186 -7.11 -18.29 -6.19
CA GLU A 186 -6.43 -17.95 -7.43
C GLU A 186 -6.53 -16.44 -7.73
N ASP A 187 -5.50 -15.85 -8.36
CA ASP A 187 -5.59 -14.50 -8.97
C ASP A 187 -6.36 -14.60 -10.29
N ILE A 188 -7.49 -13.91 -10.36
CA ILE A 188 -8.37 -13.96 -11.52
C ILE A 188 -8.63 -12.55 -12.05
N GLY A 189 -8.10 -12.29 -13.24
CA GLY A 189 -8.44 -11.12 -14.07
C GLY A 189 -8.98 -11.50 -15.45
N ARG A 190 -9.56 -10.55 -16.16
CA ARG A 190 -10.00 -10.69 -17.55
C ARG A 190 -9.01 -10.02 -18.50
N THR A 191 -8.67 -10.76 -19.56
CA THR A 191 -7.86 -10.23 -20.66
C THR A 191 -8.80 -9.74 -21.76
N TYR A 192 -8.65 -8.48 -22.12
CA TYR A 192 -9.30 -7.82 -23.24
C TYR A 192 -8.29 -7.62 -24.35
N ALA A 193 -8.77 -7.39 -25.57
CA ALA A 193 -7.86 -7.16 -26.68
C ALA A 193 -8.48 -6.35 -27.80
N THR A 194 -7.62 -5.74 -28.60
CA THR A 194 -7.98 -5.35 -29.97
C THR A 194 -8.28 -6.58 -30.82
N ALA A 195 -9.15 -6.43 -31.83
CA ALA A 195 -9.61 -7.54 -32.68
C ALA A 195 -8.49 -8.47 -33.20
N PRO A 196 -7.31 -7.99 -33.64
CA PRO A 196 -6.24 -8.88 -34.11
C PRO A 196 -5.60 -9.77 -33.04
N LEU A 197 -5.85 -9.50 -31.76
CA LEU A 197 -5.31 -10.23 -30.60
C LEU A 197 -6.41 -10.96 -29.82
N GLN A 198 -7.64 -11.00 -30.34
CA GLN A 198 -8.76 -11.66 -29.67
C GLN A 198 -8.46 -13.14 -29.41
N TYR A 199 -7.78 -13.83 -30.32
CA TYR A 199 -7.39 -15.23 -30.15
C TYR A 199 -6.53 -15.46 -28.89
N GLN A 200 -5.61 -14.52 -28.59
CA GLN A 200 -4.71 -14.58 -27.44
C GLN A 200 -5.48 -14.26 -26.16
N ALA A 201 -6.28 -13.18 -26.17
CA ALA A 201 -7.15 -12.87 -25.04
C ALA A 201 -8.11 -14.01 -24.70
N ASP A 202 -8.66 -14.66 -25.72
CA ASP A 202 -9.55 -15.80 -25.53
C ASP A 202 -8.81 -17.03 -24.95
N TYR A 203 -7.55 -17.25 -25.35
CA TYR A 203 -6.70 -18.28 -24.74
C TYR A 203 -6.39 -17.96 -23.27
N ASP A 204 -6.03 -16.72 -22.96
CA ASP A 204 -5.74 -16.28 -21.58
C ASP A 204 -6.98 -16.36 -20.69
N ASN A 205 -8.15 -15.96 -21.20
CA ASN A 205 -9.43 -16.06 -20.51
C ASN A 205 -9.90 -17.51 -20.29
N ALA A 206 -9.44 -18.46 -21.11
CA ALA A 206 -9.65 -19.88 -20.86
C ALA A 206 -8.65 -20.40 -19.81
N ARG A 207 -7.39 -19.96 -19.89
CA ARG A 207 -6.32 -20.40 -19.01
C ARG A 207 -6.49 -19.95 -17.56
N ARG A 208 -6.99 -18.74 -17.31
CA ARG A 208 -7.17 -18.20 -15.94
C ARG A 208 -8.02 -19.11 -15.03
N TRP A 209 -8.87 -19.96 -15.59
CA TRP A 209 -9.75 -20.86 -14.84
C TRP A 209 -9.12 -22.22 -14.52
N MET A 210 -7.91 -22.50 -15.03
CA MET A 210 -7.38 -23.86 -15.10
C MET A 210 -7.18 -24.54 -13.75
N THR A 211 -6.79 -23.81 -12.70
CA THR A 211 -6.70 -24.39 -11.35
C THR A 211 -8.03 -25.01 -10.92
N TRP A 212 -9.11 -24.25 -11.07
CA TRP A 212 -10.44 -24.72 -10.68
C TRP A 212 -10.98 -25.74 -11.67
N ASP A 213 -10.87 -25.52 -12.98
CA ASP A 213 -11.34 -26.50 -13.97
C ASP A 213 -10.69 -27.88 -13.77
N LEU A 214 -9.40 -27.93 -13.42
CA LEU A 214 -8.72 -29.17 -13.07
C LEU A 214 -9.26 -29.77 -11.77
N LEU A 215 -9.39 -28.98 -10.69
CA LEU A 215 -9.92 -29.47 -9.41
C LEU A 215 -11.37 -29.96 -9.49
N PHE A 216 -12.20 -29.37 -10.35
CA PHE A 216 -13.55 -29.84 -10.66
C PHE A 216 -13.58 -31.04 -11.63
N GLY A 217 -12.44 -31.45 -12.19
CA GLY A 217 -12.35 -32.55 -13.15
C GLY A 217 -12.96 -32.23 -14.52
N ARG A 218 -12.98 -30.96 -14.93
CA ARG A 218 -13.64 -30.48 -16.16
C ARG A 218 -12.74 -30.47 -17.39
N VAL A 219 -11.42 -30.62 -17.22
CA VAL A 219 -10.44 -30.62 -18.32
C VAL A 219 -10.39 -32.01 -18.97
N VAL A 220 -11.44 -32.34 -19.71
CA VAL A 220 -11.62 -33.59 -20.46
C VAL A 220 -11.76 -33.30 -21.97
N ASP A 221 -12.00 -34.32 -22.78
CA ASP A 221 -12.25 -34.12 -24.22
C ASP A 221 -13.39 -33.12 -24.47
N GLY A 222 -13.17 -32.21 -25.42
CA GLY A 222 -14.04 -31.05 -25.66
C GLY A 222 -13.73 -29.80 -24.82
N HIS A 223 -12.95 -29.88 -23.75
CA HIS A 223 -12.46 -28.69 -23.05
C HIS A 223 -11.45 -27.93 -23.92
N ARG A 224 -11.55 -26.60 -23.97
CA ARG A 224 -10.79 -25.73 -24.88
C ARG A 224 -9.26 -25.93 -24.82
N LEU A 225 -8.73 -26.26 -23.65
CA LEU A 225 -7.29 -26.46 -23.45
C LEU A 225 -6.87 -27.94 -23.38
N HIS A 226 -7.80 -28.90 -23.41
CA HIS A 226 -7.49 -30.32 -23.26
C HIS A 226 -6.53 -30.82 -24.35
N ALA A 227 -6.86 -30.59 -25.63
CA ALA A 227 -6.02 -31.03 -26.74
C ALA A 227 -4.59 -30.45 -26.67
N ARG A 228 -4.44 -29.21 -26.18
CA ARG A 228 -3.14 -28.56 -26.02
C ARG A 228 -2.30 -29.23 -24.92
N LEU A 229 -2.89 -29.53 -23.76
CA LEU A 229 -2.18 -30.24 -22.69
C LEU A 229 -1.87 -31.69 -23.10
N CYS A 230 -2.75 -32.35 -23.85
CA CYS A 230 -2.47 -33.68 -24.42
C CYS A 230 -1.29 -33.68 -25.39
N ALA A 231 -1.09 -32.60 -26.16
CA ALA A 231 0.08 -32.45 -27.03
C ALA A 231 1.40 -32.40 -26.25
N TYR A 232 1.39 -32.04 -24.97
CA TYR A 232 2.53 -32.14 -24.05
C TYR A 232 2.63 -33.50 -23.33
N GLY A 233 1.83 -34.50 -23.73
CA GLY A 233 1.83 -35.83 -23.11
C GLY A 233 1.08 -35.92 -21.78
N LEU A 234 0.31 -34.89 -21.40
CA LEU A 234 -0.34 -34.80 -20.09
C LEU A 234 -1.73 -35.45 -20.04
N GLY A 235 -2.23 -35.99 -21.16
CA GLY A 235 -3.57 -36.58 -21.29
C GLY A 235 -3.91 -37.62 -20.20
N PRO A 236 -3.08 -38.65 -19.96
CA PRO A 236 -3.34 -39.63 -18.90
C PRO A 236 -3.48 -39.01 -17.50
N ARG A 237 -2.74 -37.93 -17.23
CA ARG A 237 -2.79 -37.21 -15.96
C ARG A 237 -4.09 -36.39 -15.83
N LEU A 238 -4.55 -35.78 -16.91
CA LEU A 238 -5.84 -35.09 -16.95
C LEU A 238 -7.00 -36.05 -16.68
N GLU A 239 -6.97 -37.24 -17.29
CA GLU A 239 -7.96 -38.30 -17.05
C GLU A 239 -7.94 -38.76 -15.58
N ALA A 240 -6.75 -38.96 -15.00
CA ALA A 240 -6.60 -39.30 -13.59
C ALA A 240 -7.13 -38.20 -12.64
N ILE A 241 -7.02 -36.92 -13.02
CA ILE A 241 -7.62 -35.81 -12.29
C ILE A 241 -9.15 -35.83 -12.41
N ALA A 242 -9.68 -35.97 -13.63
CA ALA A 242 -11.11 -36.00 -13.90
C ALA A 242 -11.83 -37.18 -13.21
N ASN A 243 -11.17 -38.33 -13.08
CA ASN A 243 -11.71 -39.51 -12.42
C ASN A 243 -11.75 -39.40 -10.88
N ALA A 244 -10.99 -38.48 -10.28
CA ALA A 244 -10.98 -38.26 -8.83
C ALA A 244 -10.81 -36.76 -8.51
N PRO A 245 -11.82 -35.92 -8.83
CA PRO A 245 -11.73 -34.49 -8.63
C PRO A 245 -11.72 -34.13 -7.14
N CYS A 246 -11.17 -32.95 -6.82
CA CYS A 246 -11.23 -32.37 -5.49
C CYS A 246 -11.79 -30.95 -5.60
N ALA A 247 -13.07 -30.87 -5.95
CA ALA A 247 -13.75 -29.59 -6.12
C ALA A 247 -13.64 -28.74 -4.82
N PRO A 248 -13.27 -27.45 -4.93
CA PRO A 248 -13.27 -26.56 -3.78
C PRO A 248 -14.67 -26.40 -3.18
N ASP A 249 -14.71 -26.29 -1.85
CA ASP A 249 -15.92 -25.97 -1.10
C ASP A 249 -16.22 -24.47 -1.22
N VAL A 250 -15.16 -23.64 -1.20
CA VAL A 250 -15.22 -22.19 -1.45
C VAL A 250 -14.17 -21.81 -2.49
N LEU A 251 -14.57 -21.03 -3.49
CA LEU A 251 -13.65 -20.43 -4.47
C LEU A 251 -13.16 -19.09 -3.91
N GLY A 252 -11.86 -19.02 -3.63
CA GLY A 252 -11.20 -17.82 -3.16
C GLY A 252 -10.72 -16.98 -4.33
N LEU A 253 -11.30 -15.80 -4.52
CA LEU A 253 -10.89 -14.85 -5.53
C LEU A 253 -9.88 -13.87 -4.94
N ASN A 254 -8.69 -13.87 -5.51
CA ASN A 254 -7.74 -12.78 -5.39
C ASN A 254 -7.91 -11.90 -6.64
N HIS A 255 -8.22 -10.63 -6.46
CA HIS A 255 -8.41 -9.71 -7.58
C HIS A 255 -7.92 -8.32 -7.19
N TYR A 256 -7.02 -7.80 -8.00
CA TYR A 256 -6.41 -6.49 -7.84
C TYR A 256 -6.90 -5.57 -8.96
N LEU A 257 -6.81 -4.25 -8.73
CA LEU A 257 -7.20 -3.24 -9.72
C LEU A 257 -6.48 -3.41 -11.08
N THR A 258 -5.32 -4.07 -11.06
CA THR A 258 -4.45 -4.33 -12.21
C THR A 258 -4.50 -5.78 -12.71
N SER A 259 -5.35 -6.65 -12.13
CA SER A 259 -5.54 -8.04 -12.57
C SER A 259 -6.12 -8.13 -13.99
N ASP A 260 -7.03 -7.22 -14.34
CA ASP A 260 -7.56 -7.14 -15.71
C ASP A 260 -6.48 -6.59 -16.68
N ARG A 261 -6.28 -7.27 -17.81
CA ARG A 261 -5.25 -6.97 -18.81
C ARG A 261 -5.86 -6.54 -20.14
N PHE A 262 -5.15 -5.74 -20.91
CA PHE A 262 -5.54 -5.34 -22.26
C PHE A 262 -4.39 -5.53 -23.24
N LEU A 263 -4.64 -6.28 -24.32
CA LEU A 263 -3.66 -6.58 -25.36
C LEU A 263 -3.90 -5.72 -26.61
N ASP A 264 -2.88 -4.97 -27.03
CA ASP A 264 -2.96 -4.08 -28.18
C ASP A 264 -1.85 -4.34 -29.21
N HIS A 265 -2.23 -4.46 -30.48
CA HIS A 265 -1.27 -4.67 -31.56
C HIS A 265 -0.56 -3.37 -31.98
N ARG A 266 -1.03 -2.20 -31.52
CA ARG A 266 -0.50 -0.87 -31.87
C ARG A 266 0.61 -0.46 -30.91
N LEU A 267 1.80 -1.06 -31.08
CA LEU A 267 2.95 -0.86 -30.20
C LEU A 267 3.36 0.62 -30.01
N SER A 268 3.18 1.46 -31.05
CA SER A 268 3.54 2.88 -30.99
C SER A 268 2.77 3.70 -29.95
N GLU A 269 1.63 3.20 -29.47
CA GLU A 269 0.80 3.86 -28.46
C GLU A 269 1.29 3.60 -27.02
N TYR A 270 2.29 2.73 -26.85
CA TYR A 270 2.71 2.23 -25.55
C TYR A 270 4.23 2.32 -25.34
N PRO A 271 4.69 2.51 -24.09
CA PRO A 271 6.11 2.53 -23.76
C PRO A 271 6.75 1.15 -24.02
N LEU A 272 8.05 1.12 -24.31
CA LEU A 272 8.79 -0.12 -24.60
C LEU A 272 8.65 -1.19 -23.52
N VAL A 273 8.54 -0.80 -22.26
CA VAL A 273 8.37 -1.72 -21.12
C VAL A 273 7.06 -2.53 -21.18
N ALA A 274 6.03 -1.98 -21.83
CA ALA A 274 4.75 -2.67 -22.02
C ALA A 274 4.73 -3.55 -23.27
N GLN A 275 5.74 -3.46 -24.14
CA GLN A 275 5.79 -4.19 -25.40
C GLN A 275 6.38 -5.59 -25.19
N GLY A 276 5.64 -6.60 -25.62
CA GLY A 276 6.03 -8.00 -25.60
C GLY A 276 5.39 -8.76 -26.76
N GLY A 277 4.97 -9.98 -26.50
CA GLY A 277 4.27 -10.77 -27.50
C GLY A 277 4.20 -12.26 -27.15
N ASN A 278 3.58 -13.00 -28.06
CA ASN A 278 3.69 -14.46 -28.11
C ASN A 278 4.54 -14.85 -29.33
N LEU A 279 4.58 -16.14 -29.67
CA LEU A 279 5.35 -16.65 -30.82
C LEU A 279 4.83 -16.15 -32.17
N ASP A 280 3.57 -15.74 -32.25
CA ASP A 280 2.90 -15.38 -33.50
C ASP A 280 2.95 -13.85 -33.77
N ARG A 281 2.87 -13.04 -32.71
CA ARG A 281 2.70 -11.59 -32.85
C ARG A 281 3.24 -10.83 -31.63
N ALA A 282 3.89 -9.69 -31.91
CA ALA A 282 4.23 -8.69 -30.91
C ALA A 282 3.01 -7.81 -30.57
N TYR A 283 2.84 -7.49 -29.29
CA TYR A 283 1.76 -6.66 -28.78
C TYR A 283 2.14 -5.99 -27.45
N ALA A 284 1.44 -4.91 -27.11
CA ALA A 284 1.49 -4.32 -25.79
C ALA A 284 0.58 -5.07 -24.83
N ASP A 285 1.05 -5.36 -23.62
CA ASP A 285 0.27 -5.90 -22.50
C ASP A 285 0.26 -4.85 -21.38
N VAL A 286 -0.91 -4.25 -21.16
CA VAL A 286 -1.12 -3.20 -20.15
C VAL A 286 -2.29 -3.52 -19.25
N GLU A 287 -2.37 -2.86 -18.10
CA GLU A 287 -3.50 -2.96 -17.20
C GLU A 287 -4.76 -2.39 -17.88
N ALA A 288 -5.84 -3.17 -17.95
CA ALA A 288 -7.08 -2.76 -18.60
C ALA A 288 -7.65 -1.46 -18.00
N VAL A 289 -7.51 -1.29 -16.68
CA VAL A 289 -7.94 -0.08 -15.96
C VAL A 289 -7.22 1.19 -16.43
N ARG A 290 -6.03 1.07 -17.05
CA ARG A 290 -5.23 2.20 -17.53
C ARG A 290 -5.54 2.63 -18.96
N VAL A 291 -6.37 1.87 -19.68
CA VAL A 291 -6.62 2.10 -21.12
C VAL A 291 -8.10 2.01 -21.52
N MET A 292 -8.90 1.14 -20.93
CA MET A 292 -10.29 0.96 -21.36
C MET A 292 -11.18 2.12 -20.94
N SER A 293 -12.06 2.59 -21.82
CA SER A 293 -13.09 3.59 -21.50
C SER A 293 -14.44 3.18 -22.08
N PRO A 294 -15.48 2.87 -21.27
CA PRO A 294 -15.49 2.90 -19.79
C PRO A 294 -14.53 1.88 -19.15
N PRO A 295 -14.24 2.00 -17.83
CA PRO A 295 -13.43 1.02 -17.10
C PRO A 295 -13.95 -0.42 -17.26
N PRO A 296 -13.09 -1.46 -17.14
CA PRO A 296 -13.54 -2.83 -17.21
C PRO A 296 -14.52 -3.16 -16.05
N PRO A 297 -15.36 -4.20 -16.22
CA PRO A 297 -16.20 -4.75 -15.15
C PRO A 297 -15.47 -5.03 -13.83
N GLY A 298 -14.19 -5.44 -13.88
CA GLY A 298 -13.37 -5.72 -12.70
C GLY A 298 -13.94 -6.81 -11.80
N LEU A 299 -13.75 -6.65 -10.49
CA LEU A 299 -14.15 -7.59 -9.44
C LEU A 299 -15.59 -8.10 -9.56
N GLU A 300 -16.57 -7.22 -9.78
CA GLU A 300 -17.98 -7.62 -9.93
C GLU A 300 -18.16 -8.57 -11.11
N GLY A 301 -17.52 -8.28 -12.24
CA GLY A 301 -17.60 -9.12 -13.44
C GLY A 301 -17.04 -10.52 -13.18
N VAL A 302 -15.87 -10.60 -12.55
CA VAL A 302 -15.23 -11.89 -12.26
C VAL A 302 -16.02 -12.72 -11.26
N LEU A 303 -16.59 -12.10 -10.21
CA LEU A 303 -17.43 -12.80 -9.23
C LEU A 303 -18.68 -13.41 -9.88
N ARG A 304 -19.33 -12.68 -10.80
CA ARG A 304 -20.47 -13.19 -11.56
C ARG A 304 -20.07 -14.35 -12.46
N GLU A 305 -18.99 -14.18 -13.24
CA GLU A 305 -18.49 -15.24 -14.12
C GLU A 305 -18.11 -16.52 -13.34
N ALA A 306 -17.49 -16.39 -12.17
CA ALA A 306 -17.18 -17.52 -11.31
C ALA A 306 -18.46 -18.21 -10.78
N THR A 307 -19.47 -17.44 -10.39
CA THR A 307 -20.76 -17.99 -9.95
C THR A 307 -21.45 -18.74 -11.09
N ASP A 308 -21.56 -18.12 -12.26
CA ASP A 308 -22.19 -18.72 -13.44
C ASP A 308 -21.49 -20.00 -13.88
N ARG A 309 -20.15 -20.04 -13.76
CA ARG A 309 -19.35 -21.20 -14.16
C ARG A 309 -19.42 -22.35 -13.16
N TYR A 310 -19.40 -22.09 -11.86
CA TYR A 310 -19.17 -23.15 -10.87
C TYR A 310 -20.33 -23.35 -9.89
N GLY A 311 -21.19 -22.36 -9.67
CA GLY A 311 -22.32 -22.46 -8.73
C GLY A 311 -21.91 -22.84 -7.30
N ARG A 312 -20.72 -22.39 -6.88
CA ARG A 312 -20.16 -22.61 -5.53
C ARG A 312 -20.09 -21.32 -4.73
N SER A 313 -19.93 -21.47 -3.41
CA SER A 313 -19.59 -20.35 -2.52
C SER A 313 -18.33 -19.65 -3.00
N LEU A 314 -18.32 -18.33 -2.87
CA LEU A 314 -17.20 -17.46 -3.21
C LEU A 314 -16.70 -16.74 -1.96
N ALA A 315 -15.42 -16.41 -1.90
CA ALA A 315 -14.89 -15.42 -0.97
C ALA A 315 -13.88 -14.55 -1.70
N ILE A 316 -13.84 -13.25 -1.39
CA ILE A 316 -12.73 -12.40 -1.82
C ILE A 316 -11.59 -12.67 -0.82
N THR A 317 -10.62 -13.49 -1.22
CA THR A 317 -9.58 -14.02 -0.32
C THR A 317 -8.36 -13.12 -0.18
N GLU A 318 -8.21 -12.15 -1.07
CA GLU A 318 -7.25 -11.06 -0.96
C GLU A 318 -7.85 -9.77 -1.56
N CYS A 319 -7.82 -8.70 -0.77
CA CYS A 319 -8.19 -7.36 -1.20
C CYS A 319 -7.15 -6.37 -0.67
N HIS A 320 -6.20 -5.98 -1.53
CA HIS A 320 -5.16 -4.99 -1.26
C HIS A 320 -5.05 -3.98 -2.40
N ASN A 321 -4.54 -2.79 -2.10
CA ASN A 321 -4.20 -1.79 -3.10
C ASN A 321 -2.93 -1.05 -2.67
N GLY A 322 -1.84 -1.24 -3.42
CA GLY A 322 -0.57 -0.56 -3.18
C GLY A 322 -0.59 0.91 -3.53
N CYS A 323 -1.21 1.70 -2.64
CA CYS A 323 -1.49 3.10 -2.89
C CYS A 323 -1.55 3.90 -1.57
N THR A 324 -2.01 5.15 -1.66
CA THR A 324 -2.26 6.01 -0.50
C THR A 324 -3.38 5.46 0.39
N ARG A 325 -3.43 5.92 1.66
CA ARG A 325 -4.37 5.44 2.69
C ARG A 325 -5.83 5.43 2.23
N GLU A 326 -6.33 6.53 1.69
CA GLU A 326 -7.69 6.64 1.18
C GLU A 326 -7.97 5.71 0.00
N GLU A 327 -6.99 5.47 -0.87
CA GLU A 327 -7.17 4.59 -2.03
C GLU A 327 -7.18 3.11 -1.59
N GLN A 328 -6.42 2.74 -0.54
CA GLN A 328 -6.58 1.45 0.15
C GLN A 328 -8.00 1.30 0.72
N MET A 329 -8.47 2.32 1.43
CA MET A 329 -9.78 2.34 2.07
C MET A 329 -10.92 2.26 1.05
N ARG A 330 -10.86 3.05 -0.02
CA ARG A 330 -11.86 3.04 -1.10
C ARG A 330 -11.91 1.70 -1.81
N TRP A 331 -10.78 1.03 -2.01
CA TRP A 331 -10.75 -0.25 -2.70
C TRP A 331 -11.43 -1.33 -1.86
N PHE A 332 -11.09 -1.40 -0.57
CA PHE A 332 -11.73 -2.35 0.33
C PHE A 332 -13.23 -2.07 0.50
N ALA A 333 -13.61 -0.79 0.64
CA ALA A 333 -15.01 -0.39 0.72
C ALA A 333 -15.79 -0.78 -0.55
N GLU A 334 -15.21 -0.59 -1.74
CA GLU A 334 -15.83 -0.99 -3.01
C GLU A 334 -15.96 -2.51 -3.12
N ALA A 335 -14.96 -3.28 -2.67
CA ALA A 335 -15.04 -4.74 -2.62
C ALA A 335 -16.14 -5.23 -1.66
N TRP A 336 -16.25 -4.60 -0.48
CA TRP A 336 -17.32 -4.87 0.49
C TRP A 336 -18.71 -4.57 -0.08
N ASP A 337 -18.90 -3.38 -0.65
CA ASP A 337 -20.16 -2.96 -1.28
C ASP A 337 -20.55 -3.89 -2.43
N THR A 338 -19.57 -4.30 -3.24
CA THR A 338 -19.78 -5.26 -4.32
C THR A 338 -20.25 -6.60 -3.79
N ALA A 339 -19.62 -7.12 -2.73
CA ALA A 339 -20.02 -8.37 -2.09
C ALA A 339 -21.44 -8.30 -1.51
N GLU A 340 -21.78 -7.23 -0.77
CA GLU A 340 -23.13 -7.04 -0.20
C GLU A 340 -24.20 -6.91 -1.28
N LYS A 341 -23.91 -6.15 -2.35
CA LYS A 341 -24.79 -6.02 -3.51
C LYS A 341 -25.07 -7.38 -4.15
N LEU A 342 -24.02 -8.14 -4.46
CA LEU A 342 -24.15 -9.44 -5.12
C LEU A 342 -24.85 -10.48 -4.22
N ARG A 343 -24.64 -10.44 -2.91
CA ARG A 343 -25.42 -11.25 -1.95
C ARG A 343 -26.90 -10.90 -1.97
N THR A 344 -27.23 -9.61 -2.05
CA THR A 344 -28.62 -9.15 -2.20
C THR A 344 -29.26 -9.67 -3.49
N GLU A 345 -28.47 -9.83 -4.54
CA GLU A 345 -28.89 -10.44 -5.82
C GLU A 345 -28.90 -11.98 -5.79
N GLY A 346 -28.51 -12.61 -4.68
CA GLY A 346 -28.57 -14.06 -4.46
C GLY A 346 -27.27 -14.82 -4.71
N LEU A 347 -26.15 -14.15 -4.97
CA LEU A 347 -24.86 -14.82 -5.14
C LEU A 347 -24.27 -15.28 -3.78
N PRO A 348 -23.67 -16.47 -3.70
CA PRO A 348 -23.21 -17.08 -2.44
C PRO A 348 -21.81 -16.57 -2.03
N ILE A 349 -21.65 -15.27 -1.80
CA ILE A 349 -20.38 -14.69 -1.36
C ILE A 349 -20.29 -14.76 0.16
N GLU A 350 -19.32 -15.47 0.73
CA GLU A 350 -19.14 -15.68 2.17
C GLU A 350 -18.44 -14.50 2.86
N ALA A 351 -17.35 -13.99 2.27
CA ALA A 351 -16.45 -13.07 2.96
C ALA A 351 -15.66 -12.12 2.05
N VAL A 352 -15.10 -11.07 2.67
CA VAL A 352 -14.03 -10.22 2.10
C VAL A 352 -12.83 -10.22 3.04
N THR A 353 -11.64 -10.44 2.49
CA THR A 353 -10.40 -10.57 3.28
C THR A 353 -9.55 -9.32 3.19
N ALA A 354 -9.24 -8.73 4.35
CA ALA A 354 -8.26 -7.66 4.46
C ALA A 354 -6.85 -8.22 4.22
N TRP A 355 -6.33 -7.99 3.01
CA TRP A 355 -4.97 -8.37 2.63
C TRP A 355 -4.14 -7.10 2.39
N SER A 356 -2.89 -7.00 2.84
CA SER A 356 -2.34 -7.77 3.96
C SER A 356 -2.45 -6.96 5.27
N LEU A 357 -2.59 -7.66 6.39
CA LEU A 357 -2.72 -7.03 7.70
C LEU A 357 -1.47 -6.22 8.09
N LEU A 358 -0.27 -6.67 7.70
CA LEU A 358 1.00 -6.04 8.07
C LEU A 358 1.72 -5.33 6.91
N GLY A 359 1.07 -5.25 5.75
CA GLY A 359 1.70 -4.76 4.53
C GLY A 359 2.59 -5.82 3.89
N SER A 360 3.41 -5.40 2.94
CA SER A 360 4.20 -6.31 2.11
C SER A 360 5.51 -5.66 1.69
N TYR A 361 6.54 -6.47 1.45
CA TYR A 361 7.86 -5.97 1.06
C TYR A 361 8.27 -6.47 -0.32
N ASP A 362 8.73 -5.56 -1.18
CA ASP A 362 9.33 -5.79 -2.49
C ASP A 362 8.46 -6.52 -3.54
N TRP A 363 7.15 -6.62 -3.31
CA TRP A 363 6.22 -7.14 -4.31
C TRP A 363 6.16 -6.30 -5.59
N ASN A 364 6.53 -5.02 -5.52
CA ASN A 364 6.74 -4.19 -6.70
C ASN A 364 7.82 -4.72 -7.66
N SER A 365 8.65 -5.67 -7.21
CA SER A 365 9.63 -6.41 -8.02
C SER A 365 9.24 -7.88 -8.23
N LEU A 366 8.01 -8.27 -7.91
CA LEU A 366 7.59 -9.68 -7.80
C LEU A 366 8.52 -10.49 -6.89
N LEU A 367 9.02 -9.89 -5.80
CA LEU A 367 9.96 -10.51 -4.87
C LEU A 367 11.29 -10.98 -5.51
N THR A 368 11.65 -10.45 -6.68
CA THR A 368 12.91 -10.79 -7.37
C THR A 368 14.09 -9.96 -6.85
N VAL A 369 13.82 -8.83 -6.20
CA VAL A 369 14.84 -7.92 -5.66
C VAL A 369 14.58 -7.63 -4.19
N GLN A 370 15.63 -7.65 -3.37
CA GLN A 370 15.57 -7.19 -1.97
C GLN A 370 16.03 -5.74 -1.84
N GLN A 371 15.11 -4.80 -1.97
CA GLN A 371 15.39 -3.36 -1.85
C GLN A 371 14.73 -2.70 -0.64
N GLY A 372 13.87 -3.43 0.09
CA GLY A 372 13.19 -2.93 1.28
C GLY A 372 12.07 -1.93 0.96
N SER A 373 11.50 -2.02 -0.25
CA SER A 373 10.32 -1.27 -0.65
C SER A 373 9.12 -1.81 0.13
N TYR A 374 8.69 -1.05 1.14
CA TYR A 374 7.57 -1.41 2.00
C TYR A 374 6.26 -0.78 1.51
N GLU A 375 5.24 -1.60 1.39
CA GLU A 375 3.86 -1.22 1.12
C GLU A 375 3.03 -1.41 2.39
N PRO A 376 2.48 -0.35 2.98
CA PRO A 376 1.74 -0.45 4.24
C PRO A 376 0.43 -1.25 4.15
N GLY A 377 0.12 -2.00 5.22
CA GLY A 377 -1.14 -2.73 5.37
C GLY A 377 -2.15 -2.07 6.30
N VAL A 378 -3.01 -2.91 6.91
CA VAL A 378 -3.94 -2.48 7.98
C VAL A 378 -3.19 -1.93 9.18
N PHE A 379 -2.02 -2.50 9.46
CA PHE A 379 -1.03 -1.99 10.39
C PHE A 379 0.25 -1.62 9.63
N ASP A 380 0.73 -0.41 9.87
CA ASP A 380 1.97 0.13 9.33
C ASP A 380 3.17 -0.28 10.20
N LEU A 381 4.22 -0.78 9.55
CA LEU A 381 5.46 -1.23 10.18
C LEU A 381 6.60 -0.19 10.09
N GLY A 382 6.31 1.06 9.70
CA GLY A 382 7.32 2.11 9.57
C GLY A 382 7.89 2.61 10.89
N GLY A 383 7.27 2.26 12.03
CA GLY A 383 7.66 2.65 13.38
C GLY A 383 8.28 1.51 14.22
N PRO A 384 8.60 1.78 15.49
CA PRO A 384 9.17 0.76 16.40
C PRO A 384 8.18 -0.37 16.75
N ALA A 385 6.89 -0.15 16.54
CA ALA A 385 5.82 -1.13 16.71
C ALA A 385 4.76 -0.96 15.61
N PRO A 386 4.00 -2.02 15.27
CA PRO A 386 2.89 -1.92 14.33
C PRO A 386 1.86 -0.87 14.77
N ARG A 387 1.54 0.05 13.87
CA ARG A 387 0.59 1.14 14.11
C ARG A 387 -0.64 0.97 13.24
N ALA A 388 -1.83 1.04 13.83
CA ALA A 388 -3.08 1.00 13.07
C ALA A 388 -3.14 2.14 12.04
N THR A 389 -3.63 1.82 10.84
CA THR A 389 -3.87 2.79 9.77
C THR A 389 -5.36 3.09 9.65
N GLY A 390 -5.75 4.05 8.81
CA GLY A 390 -7.15 4.33 8.52
C GLY A 390 -7.97 3.10 8.09
N MET A 391 -7.29 2.06 7.57
CA MET A 391 -7.90 0.77 7.26
C MET A 391 -8.47 0.09 8.50
N ALA A 392 -7.77 0.05 9.64
CA ALA A 392 -8.26 -0.63 10.85
C ALA A 392 -9.63 -0.07 11.29
N LYS A 393 -9.76 1.26 11.27
CA LYS A 393 -11.02 1.96 11.56
C LYS A 393 -12.09 1.68 10.52
N LEU A 394 -11.75 1.67 9.22
CA LEU A 394 -12.69 1.30 8.16
C LEU A 394 -13.25 -0.12 8.39
N LEU A 395 -12.38 -1.10 8.63
CA LEU A 395 -12.77 -2.49 8.84
C LEU A 395 -13.72 -2.65 10.04
N ALA A 396 -13.36 -2.05 11.18
CA ALA A 396 -14.21 -2.05 12.36
C ALA A 396 -15.58 -1.40 12.08
N ASN A 397 -15.62 -0.31 11.30
CA ASN A 397 -16.86 0.39 10.98
C ASN A 397 -17.76 -0.42 10.03
N LEU A 398 -17.17 -1.12 9.05
CA LEU A 398 -17.90 -2.03 8.17
C LEU A 398 -18.55 -3.18 8.94
N VAL A 399 -17.81 -3.82 9.84
CA VAL A 399 -18.32 -4.93 10.67
C VAL A 399 -19.44 -4.49 11.61
N SER A 400 -19.29 -3.31 12.22
CA SER A 400 -20.29 -2.74 13.15
C SER A 400 -21.47 -2.04 12.48
N GLY A 401 -21.42 -1.83 11.17
CA GLY A 401 -22.44 -1.09 10.42
C GLY A 401 -22.47 0.42 10.74
N THR A 402 -21.36 0.99 11.21
CA THR A 402 -21.22 2.42 11.51
C THR A 402 -20.71 3.22 10.30
N GLU A 403 -20.78 4.56 10.37
CA GLU A 403 -20.38 5.42 9.25
C GLU A 403 -18.90 5.25 8.89
N ARG A 404 -18.60 5.16 7.59
CA ARG A 404 -17.23 5.04 7.10
C ARG A 404 -16.42 6.30 7.39
N PRO A 405 -15.10 6.19 7.64
CA PRO A 405 -14.24 7.35 7.77
C PRO A 405 -14.34 8.26 6.53
N PRO A 406 -14.30 9.60 6.70
CA PRO A 406 -14.49 10.53 5.59
C PRO A 406 -13.58 10.31 4.38
N ALA A 407 -12.33 9.88 4.62
CA ALA A 407 -11.34 9.57 3.59
C ALA A 407 -11.74 8.38 2.69
N ALA A 408 -12.56 7.44 3.19
CA ALA A 408 -13.04 6.30 2.40
C ALA A 408 -14.14 6.67 1.39
N HIS A 409 -14.69 7.89 1.47
CA HIS A 409 -15.69 8.36 0.51
C HIS A 409 -15.04 8.85 -0.78
N GLY A 410 -15.87 8.95 -1.83
CA GLY A 410 -15.46 9.41 -3.16
C GLY A 410 -15.03 8.27 -4.08
N ALA A 411 -14.67 8.64 -5.30
CA ALA A 411 -14.24 7.71 -6.33
C ALA A 411 -12.74 7.41 -6.19
N GLY A 412 -12.39 6.12 -6.08
CA GLY A 412 -10.99 5.69 -6.19
C GLY A 412 -10.38 6.09 -7.53
N TRP A 413 -9.04 6.11 -7.62
CA TRP A 413 -8.34 6.54 -8.83
C TRP A 413 -8.77 5.74 -10.07
N TRP A 414 -9.12 4.45 -9.91
CA TRP A 414 -9.60 3.55 -10.96
C TRP A 414 -10.99 3.91 -11.52
N ARG A 415 -11.73 4.80 -10.84
CA ARG A 415 -13.02 5.35 -11.31
C ARG A 415 -12.89 6.79 -11.81
N ARG A 416 -11.72 7.41 -11.68
CA ARG A 416 -11.42 8.79 -12.12
C ARG A 416 -10.60 8.77 -13.42
N ASP A 417 -10.66 9.83 -14.21
CA ASP A 417 -9.92 9.91 -15.49
C ASP A 417 -8.40 9.88 -15.32
N VAL A 418 -7.89 10.22 -14.12
CA VAL A 418 -6.47 10.11 -13.76
C VAL A 418 -5.90 8.69 -13.93
N ARG A 419 -6.75 7.66 -14.00
CA ARG A 419 -6.31 6.30 -14.29
C ARG A 419 -5.72 6.13 -15.70
N LEU A 420 -6.15 6.93 -16.68
CA LEU A 420 -5.80 6.72 -18.08
C LEU A 420 -4.35 7.17 -18.32
N GLU A 421 -3.44 6.21 -18.38
CA GLU A 421 -2.02 6.42 -18.69
C GLU A 421 -1.70 6.22 -20.17
N HIS A 422 -2.65 5.64 -20.91
CA HIS A 422 -2.54 5.36 -22.35
C HIS A 422 -3.75 5.94 -23.11
N PRO A 423 -3.64 6.13 -24.44
CA PRO A 423 -4.77 6.56 -25.26
C PRO A 423 -5.99 5.66 -25.06
N PRO A 424 -7.18 6.22 -24.71
CA PRO A 424 -8.30 5.40 -24.31
C PRO A 424 -8.84 4.56 -25.46
N VAL A 425 -9.17 3.30 -25.17
CA VAL A 425 -9.78 2.37 -26.13
C VAL A 425 -11.23 2.10 -25.72
N GLY A 426 -12.15 2.30 -26.66
CA GLY A 426 -13.57 1.98 -26.47
C GLY A 426 -13.78 0.47 -26.32
N ALA A 427 -14.68 0.06 -25.42
CA ALA A 427 -15.06 -1.34 -25.30
C ALA A 427 -15.62 -1.87 -26.63
N CYS A 428 -15.05 -2.97 -27.16
CA CYS A 428 -15.73 -3.79 -28.16
C CYS A 428 -16.92 -4.45 -27.46
N GLU A 429 -18.12 -4.02 -27.85
CA GLU A 429 -19.44 -4.27 -27.25
C GLU A 429 -19.85 -3.31 -26.12
N PRO A 430 -21.07 -2.75 -26.19
CA PRO A 430 -21.57 -1.84 -25.19
C PRO A 430 -22.00 -2.63 -23.95
N PHE A 431 -21.07 -2.94 -23.06
CA PHE A 431 -21.45 -3.02 -21.66
C PHE A 431 -21.85 -1.60 -21.27
N VAL A 432 -23.16 -1.38 -21.15
CA VAL A 432 -23.68 -0.20 -20.48
C VAL A 432 -23.20 -0.34 -19.04
N SER A 433 -22.02 0.20 -18.75
CA SER A 433 -21.78 0.81 -17.45
C SER A 433 -22.97 1.73 -17.29
N ARG A 434 -23.98 1.29 -16.53
CA ARG A 434 -24.90 2.21 -15.92
C ARG A 434 -23.96 3.06 -15.10
N ALA A 435 -23.58 4.21 -15.69
CA ALA A 435 -22.80 5.24 -15.07
C ALA A 435 -23.23 5.21 -13.63
N GLY A 436 -22.30 4.74 -12.77
CA GLY A 436 -22.60 4.37 -11.40
C GLY A 436 -23.56 5.42 -10.91
N SER A 437 -24.74 4.96 -10.48
CA SER A 437 -25.77 5.87 -10.01
C SER A 437 -25.02 6.95 -9.27
N ARG A 438 -25.24 8.22 -9.64
CA ARG A 438 -24.98 9.32 -8.72
C ARG A 438 -25.98 9.09 -7.56
N GLY A 439 -25.83 7.97 -6.85
CA GLY A 439 -26.45 7.69 -5.58
C GLY A 439 -26.03 8.89 -4.76
N ALA A 440 -27.05 9.59 -4.30
CA ALA A 440 -26.97 10.90 -3.69
C ALA A 440 -25.63 11.08 -3.01
N SER A 441 -24.73 11.87 -3.61
CA SER A 441 -23.44 12.12 -3.01
C SER A 441 -23.76 12.81 -1.69
N HIS A 442 -23.67 12.08 -0.58
CA HIS A 442 -23.24 12.71 0.64
C HIS A 442 -21.91 13.35 0.27
N ARG A 443 -21.93 14.66 -0.01
CA ARG A 443 -20.70 15.40 -0.26
C ARG A 443 -19.80 15.07 0.92
N ALA A 444 -18.65 14.45 0.63
CA ALA A 444 -17.75 14.11 1.70
C ALA A 444 -17.42 15.41 2.44
N ARG A 445 -17.34 15.34 3.76
CA ARG A 445 -16.87 16.49 4.54
C ARG A 445 -15.49 16.87 3.98
N PRO A 446 -15.16 18.16 3.81
CA PRO A 446 -13.87 18.54 3.25
C PRO A 446 -12.76 18.59 4.30
N ILE A 447 -11.51 18.65 3.85
CA ILE A 447 -10.38 19.17 4.65
C ILE A 447 -10.37 20.70 4.51
N LEU A 448 -10.41 21.44 5.62
CA LEU A 448 -10.20 22.89 5.61
C LEU A 448 -8.69 23.19 5.71
N ILE A 449 -8.13 23.84 4.69
CA ILE A 449 -6.71 24.17 4.60
C ILE A 449 -6.55 25.69 4.72
N THR A 450 -5.67 26.15 5.59
CA THR A 450 -5.31 27.57 5.70
C THR A 450 -4.01 27.86 4.94
N GLY A 451 -3.80 29.11 4.53
CA GLY A 451 -2.54 29.53 3.90
C GLY A 451 -2.51 29.38 2.38
N ALA A 452 -3.59 29.76 1.68
CA ALA A 452 -3.70 29.71 0.21
C ALA A 452 -2.52 30.36 -0.56
N THR A 453 -1.89 31.38 0.03
CA THR A 453 -0.76 32.11 -0.57
C THR A 453 0.60 31.51 -0.21
N GLY A 454 0.66 30.52 0.68
CA GLY A 454 1.90 29.85 1.10
C GLY A 454 2.24 28.60 0.28
N THR A 455 3.51 28.21 0.32
CA THR A 455 4.03 26.99 -0.34
C THR A 455 3.33 25.73 0.17
N LEU A 456 3.18 25.61 1.49
CA LEU A 456 2.62 24.42 2.13
C LEU A 456 1.10 24.29 1.88
N GLY A 457 0.32 25.36 2.07
CA GLY A 457 -1.13 25.33 1.84
C GLY A 457 -1.49 24.92 0.40
N ARG A 458 -0.79 25.48 -0.60
CA ARG A 458 -0.94 25.04 -2.01
C ARG A 458 -0.49 23.61 -2.24
N ALA A 459 0.57 23.17 -1.58
CA ALA A 459 1.06 21.80 -1.73
C ALA A 459 0.06 20.78 -1.14
N VAL A 460 -0.53 21.06 0.02
CA VAL A 460 -1.60 20.23 0.61
C VAL A 460 -2.81 20.19 -0.30
N ALA A 461 -3.26 21.32 -0.83
CA ALA A 461 -4.39 21.38 -1.77
C ALA A 461 -4.13 20.54 -3.04
N ARG A 462 -2.94 20.68 -3.66
CA ARG A 462 -2.55 19.84 -4.82
C ARG A 462 -2.53 18.35 -4.49
N ALA A 463 -2.04 17.99 -3.31
CA ALA A 463 -2.04 16.60 -2.87
C ALA A 463 -3.46 16.07 -2.62
N CYS A 464 -4.36 16.88 -2.04
CA CYS A 464 -5.77 16.53 -1.87
C CYS A 464 -6.44 16.29 -3.24
N GLU A 465 -6.20 17.18 -4.21
CA GLU A 465 -6.70 17.03 -5.59
C GLU A 465 -6.24 15.71 -6.22
N ALA A 466 -4.92 15.42 -6.17
CA ALA A 466 -4.36 14.19 -6.71
C ALA A 466 -4.96 12.93 -6.04
N ARG A 467 -5.12 13.00 -4.72
CA ARG A 467 -5.70 11.95 -3.87
C ARG A 467 -7.23 11.89 -3.92
N GLY A 468 -7.89 12.79 -4.66
CA GLY A 468 -9.35 12.86 -4.71
C GLY A 468 -10.00 13.10 -3.35
N LEU A 469 -9.36 13.86 -2.46
CA LEU A 469 -9.89 14.28 -1.16
C LEU A 469 -10.55 15.64 -1.32
N ASP A 470 -11.82 15.77 -0.93
CA ASP A 470 -12.52 17.06 -0.94
C ASP A 470 -11.82 18.05 0.01
N TYR A 471 -11.58 19.28 -0.44
CA TYR A 471 -10.89 20.30 0.36
C TYR A 471 -11.45 21.71 0.12
N VAL A 472 -11.19 22.59 1.08
CA VAL A 472 -11.42 24.03 0.98
C VAL A 472 -10.12 24.74 1.35
N LEU A 473 -9.53 25.48 0.42
CA LEU A 473 -8.32 26.26 0.66
C LEU A 473 -8.68 27.73 0.92
N THR A 474 -8.22 28.26 2.05
CA THR A 474 -8.54 29.63 2.48
C THR A 474 -7.31 30.52 2.57
N SER A 475 -7.47 31.76 2.11
CA SER A 475 -6.54 32.86 2.32
C SER A 475 -6.80 33.56 3.66
N ARG A 476 -5.87 34.42 4.08
CA ARG A 476 -6.06 35.24 5.29
C ARG A 476 -7.29 36.16 5.21
N ALA A 477 -7.65 36.62 4.01
CA ALA A 477 -8.82 37.47 3.81
C ALA A 477 -10.13 36.71 4.03
N GLU A 478 -10.14 35.39 3.81
CA GLU A 478 -11.30 34.53 4.01
C GLU A 478 -11.35 33.93 5.41
N LEU A 479 -10.19 33.70 6.02
CA LEU A 479 -10.02 33.14 7.36
C LEU A 479 -8.80 33.77 8.04
N ASP A 480 -9.00 34.88 8.76
CA ASP A 480 -7.95 35.43 9.63
C ASP A 480 -7.95 34.70 10.97
N LEU A 481 -6.85 33.99 11.26
CA LEU A 481 -6.71 33.23 12.50
C LEU A 481 -6.72 34.12 13.75
N GLY A 482 -6.49 35.43 13.61
CA GLY A 482 -6.62 36.43 14.65
C GLY A 482 -8.06 36.75 15.07
N CYS A 483 -9.05 36.43 14.22
CA CYS A 483 -10.47 36.73 14.43
C CYS A 483 -11.25 35.46 14.76
N GLU A 484 -11.77 35.37 15.98
CA GLU A 484 -12.52 34.20 16.45
C GLU A 484 -13.82 33.99 15.68
N GLU A 485 -14.51 35.07 15.32
CA GLU A 485 -15.75 35.03 14.57
C GLU A 485 -15.55 34.42 13.17
N MET A 486 -14.46 34.75 12.49
CA MET A 486 -14.15 34.18 11.17
C MET A 486 -13.81 32.69 11.26
N VAL A 487 -13.10 32.27 12.30
CA VAL A 487 -12.79 30.85 12.57
C VAL A 487 -14.08 30.06 12.78
N GLU A 488 -14.96 30.53 13.66
CA GLU A 488 -16.25 29.89 13.94
C GLU A 488 -17.15 29.83 12.69
N GLN A 489 -17.22 30.92 11.92
CA GLN A 489 -18.00 30.95 10.68
C GLN A 489 -17.47 29.95 9.65
N ALA A 490 -16.15 29.84 9.47
CA ALA A 490 -15.54 28.90 8.53
C ALA A 490 -15.84 27.44 8.92
N LEU A 491 -15.64 27.08 10.20
CA LEU A 491 -15.88 25.72 10.69
C LEU A 491 -17.37 25.35 10.63
N SER A 492 -18.26 26.27 11.02
CA SER A 492 -19.71 26.08 10.94
C SER A 492 -20.21 25.91 9.51
N ARG A 493 -19.70 26.72 8.58
CA ARG A 493 -20.08 26.72 7.16
C ARG A 493 -19.62 25.47 6.44
N HIS A 494 -18.37 25.06 6.64
CA HIS A 494 -17.75 24.00 5.85
C HIS A 494 -17.86 22.61 6.50
N ARG A 495 -18.09 22.53 7.82
CA ARG A 495 -18.16 21.28 8.59
C ARG A 495 -17.03 20.29 8.23
N PRO A 496 -15.76 20.75 8.22
CA PRO A 496 -14.66 19.90 7.81
C PRO A 496 -14.53 18.69 8.74
N TRP A 497 -14.00 17.57 8.24
CA TRP A 497 -13.57 16.48 9.13
C TRP A 497 -12.13 16.68 9.62
N ALA A 498 -11.36 17.50 8.92
CA ALA A 498 -10.02 17.88 9.35
C ALA A 498 -9.67 19.32 8.97
N VAL A 499 -8.79 19.92 9.77
CA VAL A 499 -8.21 21.25 9.54
C VAL A 499 -6.70 21.10 9.42
N VAL A 500 -6.13 21.58 8.32
CA VAL A 500 -4.67 21.65 8.13
C VAL A 500 -4.24 23.12 8.17
N ASN A 501 -3.61 23.51 9.27
CA ASN A 501 -3.14 24.88 9.46
C ASN A 501 -1.75 25.09 8.83
N ALA A 502 -1.72 25.46 7.55
CA ALA A 502 -0.50 25.81 6.82
C ALA A 502 -0.26 27.33 6.73
N ALA A 503 -1.02 28.13 7.49
CA ALA A 503 -0.79 29.56 7.65
C ALA A 503 0.19 29.86 8.81
N GLY A 504 0.87 31.00 8.70
CA GLY A 504 1.78 31.48 9.74
C GLY A 504 2.83 32.46 9.22
N TRP A 505 3.60 33.02 10.14
CA TRP A 505 4.82 33.75 9.83
C TRP A 505 5.91 32.78 9.37
N VAL A 506 6.67 33.14 8.33
CA VAL A 506 7.73 32.29 7.75
C VAL A 506 9.08 32.98 7.58
N ARG A 507 9.11 34.32 7.65
CA ARG A 507 10.33 35.11 7.47
C ARG A 507 11.05 35.22 8.81
N VAL A 508 12.02 34.33 9.00
CA VAL A 508 12.64 34.10 10.32
C VAL A 508 13.36 35.35 10.83
N ASP A 509 14.10 36.06 9.97
CA ASP A 509 14.81 37.29 10.36
C ASP A 509 13.85 38.47 10.62
N ASP A 510 12.78 38.60 9.83
CA ASP A 510 11.77 39.65 10.03
C ASP A 510 11.05 39.51 11.38
N ALA A 511 11.02 38.31 11.97
CA ALA A 511 10.38 38.05 13.25
C ALA A 511 11.06 38.79 14.41
N GLU A 512 12.37 39.03 14.35
CA GLU A 512 13.12 39.76 15.40
C GLU A 512 12.64 41.21 15.55
N GLN A 513 12.13 41.80 14.47
CA GLN A 513 11.60 43.17 14.46
C GLN A 513 10.09 43.22 14.72
N ALA A 514 9.39 42.08 14.63
CA ALA A 514 7.94 41.99 14.67
C ALA A 514 7.45 40.87 15.60
N ALA A 515 8.03 40.79 16.81
CA ALA A 515 7.85 39.67 17.72
C ALA A 515 6.39 39.40 18.10
N GLU A 516 5.64 40.43 18.48
CA GLU A 516 4.22 40.28 18.86
C GLU A 516 3.36 39.77 17.69
N ALA A 517 3.56 40.31 16.49
CA ALA A 517 2.84 39.87 15.29
C ALA A 517 3.20 38.43 14.89
N CYS A 518 4.47 38.06 15.04
CA CYS A 518 4.93 36.68 14.82
C CYS A 518 4.27 35.72 15.81
N LEU A 519 4.25 36.07 17.10
CA LEU A 519 3.64 35.27 18.16
C LEU A 519 2.11 35.12 17.97
N ALA A 520 1.42 36.23 17.69
CA ALA A 520 -0.02 36.22 17.44
C ALA A 520 -0.38 35.33 16.24
N ALA A 521 0.40 35.39 15.15
CA ALA A 521 0.16 34.61 13.95
C ALA A 521 0.50 33.13 14.11
N ASN A 522 1.67 32.80 14.68
CA ASN A 522 2.15 31.42 14.75
C ASN A 522 1.60 30.63 15.93
N ALA A 523 1.40 31.27 17.08
CA ALA A 523 1.03 30.59 18.31
C ALA A 523 -0.45 30.79 18.66
N GLU A 524 -0.88 32.03 18.89
CA GLU A 524 -2.23 32.32 19.37
C GLU A 524 -3.29 31.94 18.33
N GLY A 525 -3.07 32.30 17.06
CA GLY A 525 -3.96 31.93 15.96
C GLY A 525 -4.05 30.41 15.76
N ALA A 526 -2.92 29.70 15.85
CA ALA A 526 -2.90 28.24 15.74
C ALA A 526 -3.65 27.57 16.91
N GLY A 527 -3.39 27.99 18.15
CA GLY A 527 -4.08 27.48 19.32
C GLY A 527 -5.58 27.78 19.32
N ARG A 528 -5.99 28.95 18.83
CA ARG A 528 -7.41 29.29 18.64
C ARG A 528 -8.07 28.35 17.64
N LEU A 529 -7.46 28.14 16.48
CA LEU A 529 -8.00 27.25 15.45
C LEU A 529 -8.06 25.79 15.93
N ALA A 530 -7.06 25.32 16.66
CA ALA A 530 -7.05 23.97 17.24
C ALA A 530 -8.22 23.76 18.23
N ARG A 531 -8.42 24.69 19.18
CA ARG A 531 -9.55 24.64 20.12
C ARG A 531 -10.90 24.68 19.41
N ALA A 532 -11.04 25.54 18.40
CA ALA A 532 -12.26 25.62 17.63
C ALA A 532 -12.51 24.32 16.83
N SER A 533 -11.48 23.73 16.22
CA SER A 533 -11.59 22.47 15.47
C SER A 533 -12.09 21.32 16.35
N ALA A 534 -11.61 21.22 17.59
CA ALA A 534 -12.07 20.22 18.55
C ALA A 534 -13.57 20.36 18.88
N ARG A 535 -14.10 21.60 18.99
CA ARG A 535 -15.55 21.84 19.20
C ARG A 535 -16.43 21.33 18.05
N TYR A 536 -15.86 21.21 16.85
CA TYR A 536 -16.53 20.73 15.65
C TYR A 536 -16.18 19.28 15.30
N GLU A 537 -15.51 18.56 16.20
CA GLU A 537 -15.07 17.17 15.99
C GLU A 537 -14.27 17.02 14.68
N ALA A 538 -13.39 18.01 14.41
CA ALA A 538 -12.48 18.00 13.29
C ALA A 538 -11.04 17.77 13.77
N SER A 539 -10.36 16.78 13.21
CA SER A 539 -8.94 16.54 13.48
C SER A 539 -8.12 17.76 13.06
N PHE A 540 -7.12 18.14 13.84
CA PHE A 540 -6.33 19.34 13.57
C PHE A 540 -4.86 18.99 13.31
N VAL A 541 -4.28 19.56 12.26
CA VAL A 541 -2.85 19.47 11.93
C VAL A 541 -2.22 20.85 11.96
N GLY A 542 -1.14 21.00 12.74
CA GLY A 542 -0.30 22.19 12.79
C GLY A 542 1.15 21.88 12.41
N PHE A 543 1.90 22.93 12.02
CA PHE A 543 3.31 22.81 11.66
C PHE A 543 4.21 23.70 12.53
N SER A 544 5.22 23.06 13.12
CA SER A 544 6.32 23.66 13.85
C SER A 544 7.61 23.70 13.01
N SER A 545 8.75 23.97 13.65
CA SER A 545 10.05 24.13 13.01
C SER A 545 11.15 23.49 13.84
N ALA A 546 12.22 23.03 13.19
CA ALA A 546 13.46 22.63 13.87
C ALA A 546 14.16 23.80 14.61
N LEU A 547 13.79 25.05 14.31
CA LEU A 547 14.31 26.25 15.00
C LEU A 547 13.76 26.43 16.43
N VAL A 548 12.96 25.48 16.92
CA VAL A 548 12.59 25.39 18.34
C VAL A 548 13.76 24.91 19.22
N PHE A 549 14.87 24.50 18.63
CA PHE A 549 16.06 23.98 19.32
C PHE A 549 17.27 24.94 19.22
N ASP A 550 18.21 24.78 20.15
CA ASP A 550 19.43 25.59 20.30
C ASP A 550 20.67 25.01 19.60
N GLY A 551 20.64 23.72 19.29
CA GLY A 551 21.70 23.00 18.59
C GLY A 551 22.88 22.55 19.43
N VAL A 552 22.73 22.46 20.76
CA VAL A 552 23.85 22.14 21.67
C VAL A 552 24.04 20.64 21.94
N LEU A 553 23.12 19.77 21.52
CA LEU A 553 23.12 18.35 21.90
C LEU A 553 24.17 17.47 21.18
N GLY A 554 24.80 17.97 20.12
CA GLY A 554 25.80 17.21 19.34
C GLY A 554 25.24 15.96 18.62
N ARG A 555 23.91 15.81 18.58
CA ARG A 555 23.16 14.78 17.85
C ARG A 555 21.87 15.39 17.26
N PRO A 556 21.21 14.72 16.30
CA PRO A 556 19.85 15.09 15.89
C PRO A 556 18.86 15.09 17.06
N TYR A 557 17.88 15.99 17.00
CA TYR A 557 16.81 16.13 17.99
C TYR A 557 15.66 15.16 17.70
N SER A 558 15.16 14.49 18.74
CA SER A 558 13.96 13.63 18.69
C SER A 558 12.75 14.34 19.29
N GLU A 559 11.56 13.75 19.13
CA GLU A 559 10.31 14.31 19.68
C GLU A 559 10.36 14.49 21.20
N ALA A 560 11.20 13.72 21.90
CA ALA A 560 11.36 13.75 23.35
C ALA A 560 12.22 14.93 23.86
N ASP A 561 13.00 15.57 22.98
CA ASP A 561 13.85 16.68 23.38
C ASP A 561 13.04 17.95 23.66
N VAL A 562 13.44 18.68 24.71
CA VAL A 562 12.77 19.90 25.16
C VAL A 562 13.14 21.08 24.25
N PRO A 563 12.15 21.84 23.73
CA PRO A 563 12.40 23.08 23.01
C PRO A 563 13.23 24.10 23.81
N SER A 564 14.23 24.69 23.15
CA SER A 564 15.11 25.74 23.66
C SER A 564 15.45 26.69 22.51
N PRO A 565 14.51 27.55 22.06
CA PRO A 565 14.69 28.34 20.85
C PRO A 565 15.63 29.53 21.05
N LEU A 566 16.47 29.81 20.05
CA LEU A 566 17.40 30.96 20.06
C LEU A 566 16.82 32.25 19.44
N SER A 567 15.74 32.14 18.68
CA SER A 567 15.15 33.25 17.91
C SER A 567 13.69 33.46 18.27
N VAL A 568 13.17 34.67 17.99
CA VAL A 568 11.75 35.01 18.18
C VAL A 568 10.84 34.08 17.37
N TYR A 569 11.25 33.75 16.13
CA TYR A 569 10.53 32.78 15.31
C TYR A 569 10.44 31.41 15.98
N GLY A 570 11.58 30.89 16.48
CA GLY A 570 11.65 29.62 17.20
C GLY A 570 10.75 29.62 18.44
N ALA A 571 10.80 30.71 19.22
CA ALA A 571 9.95 30.89 20.39
C ALA A 571 8.45 30.89 20.04
N SER A 572 8.07 31.54 18.94
CA SER A 572 6.68 31.52 18.46
C SER A 572 6.20 30.10 18.10
N LYS A 573 7.08 29.27 17.53
CA LYS A 573 6.76 27.89 17.16
C LYS A 573 6.70 26.96 18.38
N ALA A 574 7.63 27.09 19.32
CA ALA A 574 7.58 26.36 20.59
C ALA A 574 6.28 26.68 21.37
N ARG A 575 5.89 27.96 21.41
CA ARG A 575 4.62 28.36 22.03
C ARG A 575 3.39 27.81 21.28
N ALA A 576 3.47 27.70 19.96
CA ALA A 576 2.41 27.08 19.16
C ALA A 576 2.26 25.59 19.50
N GLU A 577 3.37 24.86 19.68
CA GLU A 577 3.34 23.46 20.10
C GLU A 577 2.62 23.30 21.44
N GLU A 578 2.96 24.10 22.44
CA GLU A 578 2.30 24.07 23.75
C GLU A 578 0.79 24.30 23.65
N LEU A 579 0.37 25.31 22.89
CA LEU A 579 -1.05 25.70 22.77
C LEU A 579 -1.89 24.72 21.93
N VAL A 580 -1.28 24.09 20.92
CA VAL A 580 -1.97 23.10 20.08
C VAL A 580 -2.03 21.76 20.80
N LEU A 581 -0.91 21.29 21.38
CA LEU A 581 -0.83 20.00 22.06
C LEU A 581 -1.59 19.97 23.40
N SER A 582 -2.00 21.11 23.94
CA SER A 582 -2.94 21.16 25.07
C SER A 582 -4.38 20.81 24.68
N VAL A 583 -4.65 20.59 23.38
CA VAL A 583 -5.95 20.16 22.85
C VAL A 583 -5.83 18.71 22.40
N ASP A 584 -6.76 17.87 22.84
CA ASP A 584 -6.81 16.45 22.47
C ASP A 584 -6.97 16.26 20.96
N GLN A 585 -6.49 15.13 20.44
CA GLN A 585 -6.63 14.74 19.02
C GLN A 585 -6.05 15.76 18.03
N THR A 586 -5.03 16.50 18.43
CA THR A 586 -4.25 17.37 17.55
C THR A 586 -2.96 16.68 17.10
N LEU A 587 -2.54 16.95 15.87
CA LEU A 587 -1.27 16.52 15.29
C LEU A 587 -0.38 17.74 15.06
N MET A 588 0.77 17.79 15.73
CA MET A 588 1.76 18.83 15.54
C MET A 588 2.99 18.25 14.82
N ILE A 589 3.36 18.83 13.69
CA ILE A 589 4.47 18.35 12.86
C ILE A 589 5.65 19.31 12.98
N ARG A 590 6.71 18.90 13.66
CA ARG A 590 8.01 19.57 13.59
C ARG A 590 8.71 19.14 12.31
N THR A 591 9.20 20.13 11.57
CA THR A 591 9.86 19.91 10.30
C THR A 591 11.02 20.89 10.14
N SER A 592 11.93 20.61 9.21
CA SER A 592 13.09 21.44 8.96
C SER A 592 12.90 22.32 7.72
N ALA A 593 14.00 22.87 7.21
CA ALA A 593 13.99 23.79 6.09
C ALA A 593 13.36 23.19 4.82
N PHE A 594 12.35 23.87 4.29
CA PHE A 594 11.62 23.42 3.11
C PHE A 594 12.41 23.59 1.82
N PHE A 595 12.25 22.61 0.94
CA PHE A 595 12.57 22.75 -0.48
C PHE A 595 11.51 22.08 -1.36
N SER A 596 11.30 22.65 -2.54
CA SER A 596 10.29 22.19 -3.51
C SER A 596 10.56 22.76 -4.90
N ALA A 597 10.17 22.01 -5.94
CA ALA A 597 10.15 22.49 -7.31
C ALA A 597 9.05 23.55 -7.58
N HIS A 598 8.08 23.71 -6.68
CA HIS A 598 6.95 24.62 -6.85
C HIS A 598 7.05 25.90 -6.02
N ASP A 599 8.23 26.19 -5.48
CA ASP A 599 8.50 27.38 -4.67
C ASP A 599 9.79 28.05 -5.13
N PRO A 600 9.70 29.20 -5.84
CA PRO A 600 10.87 29.89 -6.36
C PRO A 600 11.67 30.64 -5.28
N HIS A 601 11.19 30.68 -4.04
CA HIS A 601 11.81 31.45 -2.95
C HIS A 601 12.62 30.58 -1.98
N ASN A 602 12.68 29.27 -2.19
CA ASN A 602 13.47 28.38 -1.32
C ASN A 602 14.96 28.33 -1.71
N PHE A 603 15.79 27.85 -0.77
CA PHE A 603 17.23 27.73 -0.96
C PHE A 603 17.60 26.88 -2.17
N ALA A 604 16.97 25.71 -2.35
CA ALA A 604 17.31 24.80 -3.44
C ALA A 604 17.07 25.43 -4.83
N TRP A 605 15.99 26.21 -4.97
CA TRP A 605 15.72 26.98 -6.17
C TRP A 605 16.79 28.05 -6.41
N ALA A 606 17.15 28.81 -5.36
CA ALA A 606 18.18 29.84 -5.44
C ALA A 606 19.55 29.27 -5.86
N VAL A 607 19.95 28.12 -5.30
CA VAL A 607 21.18 27.41 -5.68
C VAL A 607 21.14 27.05 -7.17
N ARG A 608 20.06 26.40 -7.63
CA ARG A 608 19.90 26.02 -9.04
C ARG A 608 20.04 27.22 -9.97
N GLU A 609 19.32 28.32 -9.72
CA GLU A 609 19.35 29.50 -10.60
C GLU A 609 20.71 30.21 -10.61
N GLN A 610 21.39 30.28 -9.47
CA GLN A 610 22.74 30.86 -9.40
C GLN A 610 23.76 30.01 -10.16
N LEU A 611 23.76 28.70 -9.97
CA LEU A 611 24.68 27.80 -10.67
C LEU A 611 24.38 27.74 -12.19
N LYS A 612 23.10 27.73 -12.60
CA LYS A 612 22.72 27.84 -14.02
C LYS A 612 23.18 29.14 -14.67
N SER A 613 23.32 30.22 -13.90
CA SER A 613 23.84 31.50 -14.36
C SER A 613 25.37 31.64 -14.21
N GLY A 614 26.08 30.57 -13.84
CA GLY A 614 27.52 30.58 -13.65
C GLY A 614 28.00 31.42 -12.46
N ARG A 615 27.10 31.70 -11.49
CA ARG A 615 27.42 32.47 -10.29
C ARG A 615 27.79 31.55 -9.14
N THR A 616 28.76 32.01 -8.33
CA THR A 616 29.13 31.37 -7.06
C THR A 616 27.96 31.39 -6.07
N VAL A 617 27.77 30.27 -5.38
CA VAL A 617 26.82 30.11 -4.28
C VAL A 617 27.60 30.04 -2.97
N MET A 618 27.41 31.02 -2.09
CA MET A 618 27.91 30.94 -0.71
C MET A 618 26.84 30.33 0.20
N ALA A 619 27.23 29.34 1.01
CA ALA A 619 26.32 28.65 1.92
C ALA A 619 27.00 28.27 3.25
N ALA A 620 26.24 28.24 4.34
CA ALA A 620 26.77 27.93 5.66
C ALA A 620 27.32 26.49 5.74
N ASP A 621 28.54 26.33 6.23
CA ASP A 621 29.19 25.01 6.38
C ASP A 621 29.18 24.49 7.83
N ASP A 622 28.83 25.33 8.79
CA ASP A 622 28.78 25.06 10.23
C ASP A 622 27.35 24.95 10.80
N LEU A 623 26.32 25.06 9.94
CA LEU A 623 24.91 24.87 10.30
C LEU A 623 24.35 23.57 9.72
N VAL A 624 24.08 22.60 10.59
CA VAL A 624 23.57 21.27 10.23
C VAL A 624 22.04 21.23 10.29
N VAL A 625 21.41 20.76 9.21
CA VAL A 625 19.96 20.65 9.05
C VAL A 625 19.56 19.29 8.46
N THR A 626 18.26 19.00 8.43
CA THR A 626 17.67 17.84 7.73
C THR A 626 16.63 18.33 6.72
N PRO A 627 17.03 18.74 5.50
CA PRO A 627 16.15 19.41 4.54
C PRO A 627 14.85 18.63 4.30
N THR A 628 13.72 19.35 4.25
CA THR A 628 12.40 18.74 4.10
C THR A 628 11.84 19.01 2.70
N TYR A 629 11.64 17.96 1.92
CA TYR A 629 10.97 18.03 0.64
C TYR A 629 9.46 18.14 0.82
N VAL A 630 8.87 19.26 0.38
CA VAL A 630 7.46 19.57 0.64
C VAL A 630 6.50 18.47 0.14
N PRO A 631 6.68 17.85 -1.04
CA PRO A 631 5.82 16.73 -1.46
C PRO A 631 5.86 15.53 -0.52
N ASP A 632 7.03 15.17 0.02
CA ASP A 632 7.15 14.06 0.98
C ASP A 632 6.49 14.41 2.33
N LEU A 633 6.67 15.65 2.79
CA LEU A 633 6.04 16.17 4.02
C LEU A 633 4.52 16.10 3.92
N VAL A 634 3.95 16.59 2.81
CA VAL A 634 2.50 16.63 2.62
C VAL A 634 1.92 15.22 2.51
N ARG A 635 2.58 14.30 1.81
CA ARG A 635 2.16 12.89 1.74
C ARG A 635 2.08 12.28 3.13
N ALA A 636 3.19 12.34 3.89
CA ALA A 636 3.26 11.79 5.24
C ALA A 636 2.26 12.46 6.21
N THR A 637 2.05 13.77 6.07
CA THR A 637 1.05 14.52 6.86
C THR A 637 -0.36 13.99 6.63
N LEU A 638 -0.76 13.84 5.37
CA LEU A 638 -2.09 13.37 5.02
C LEU A 638 -2.28 11.89 5.42
N ASP A 639 -1.24 11.07 5.33
CA ASP A 639 -1.29 9.66 5.78
C ASP A 639 -1.51 9.59 7.30
N LEU A 640 -0.74 10.36 8.10
CA LEU A 640 -0.96 10.46 9.54
C LEU A 640 -2.34 10.99 9.90
N LEU A 641 -2.82 12.00 9.17
CA LEU A 641 -4.14 12.57 9.39
C LEU A 641 -5.26 11.55 9.15
N ILE A 642 -5.16 10.73 8.10
CA ILE A 642 -6.13 9.68 7.78
C ILE A 642 -6.04 8.52 8.78
N ASP A 643 -4.85 8.26 9.30
CA ASP A 643 -4.61 7.25 10.33
C ASP A 643 -5.03 7.72 11.75
N ASP A 644 -5.66 8.89 11.88
CA ASP A 644 -6.02 9.54 13.16
C ASP A 644 -4.82 9.71 14.13
N ALA A 645 -3.62 9.89 13.58
CA ALA A 645 -2.43 10.09 14.40
C ALA A 645 -2.47 11.45 15.12
N SER A 646 -1.98 11.47 16.35
CA SER A 646 -1.99 12.65 17.21
C SER A 646 -0.67 12.83 17.97
N GLY A 647 -0.58 13.96 18.66
CA GLY A 647 0.61 14.41 19.36
C GLY A 647 1.64 14.99 18.41
N LEU A 648 2.89 14.96 18.84
CA LEU A 648 4.01 15.58 18.15
C LEU A 648 4.76 14.57 17.27
N TRP A 649 5.10 14.97 16.05
CA TRP A 649 5.86 14.16 15.10
C TRP A 649 6.96 14.97 14.42
N HIS A 650 8.13 14.37 14.23
CA HIS A 650 9.20 14.93 13.40
C HIS A 650 9.09 14.40 11.97
N LEU A 651 8.82 15.28 10.99
CA LEU A 651 8.81 14.94 9.57
C LEU A 651 9.88 15.74 8.82
N ALA A 652 10.99 15.07 8.49
CA ALA A 652 12.07 15.57 7.65
C ALA A 652 12.67 14.43 6.82
N ASN A 653 13.25 14.72 5.65
CA ASN A 653 13.94 13.69 4.88
C ASN A 653 15.20 13.22 5.61
N ARG A 654 15.47 11.91 5.54
CA ARG A 654 16.60 11.31 6.24
C ARG A 654 17.93 11.73 5.61
N GLY A 655 18.91 12.07 6.46
CA GLY A 655 20.24 12.51 6.05
C GLY A 655 20.49 13.95 6.47
N GLU A 656 21.20 14.11 7.59
CA GLU A 656 21.70 15.41 8.04
C GLU A 656 22.77 15.94 7.07
N THR A 657 22.82 17.27 6.93
CA THR A 657 23.73 17.94 6.00
C THR A 657 23.94 19.38 6.42
N SER A 658 25.13 19.93 6.14
CA SER A 658 25.32 21.38 6.14
C SER A 658 24.59 22.04 4.96
N TRP A 659 24.35 23.34 5.00
CA TRP A 659 23.79 24.07 3.85
C TRP A 659 24.72 24.02 2.63
N ALA A 660 26.03 24.12 2.84
CA ALA A 660 27.03 23.97 1.79
C ALA A 660 26.99 22.58 1.15
N ASP A 661 26.94 21.51 1.94
CA ASP A 661 26.83 20.15 1.41
C ASP A 661 25.48 19.88 0.74
N PHE A 662 24.40 20.50 1.24
CA PHE A 662 23.10 20.41 0.58
C PHE A 662 23.14 21.08 -0.81
N ALA A 663 23.78 22.26 -0.93
CA ALA A 663 24.02 22.90 -2.22
C ALA A 663 24.82 21.98 -3.16
N ARG A 664 25.84 21.28 -2.65
CA ARG A 664 26.64 20.33 -3.45
C ARG A 664 25.83 19.14 -3.92
N ARG A 665 24.95 18.59 -3.07
CA ARG A 665 24.00 17.52 -3.44
C ARG A 665 23.06 17.97 -4.55
N LEU A 666 22.50 19.18 -4.43
CA LEU A 666 21.64 19.78 -5.46
C LEU A 666 22.40 19.95 -6.78
N ALA A 667 23.59 20.55 -6.75
CA ALA A 667 24.41 20.75 -7.95
C ALA A 667 24.67 19.44 -8.71
N ARG A 668 25.07 18.37 -7.99
CA ARG A 668 25.26 17.04 -8.60
C ARG A 668 23.98 16.49 -9.23
N ALA A 669 22.84 16.65 -8.58
CA ALA A 669 21.58 16.12 -9.08
C ALA A 669 21.03 16.89 -10.29
N PHE A 670 21.33 18.19 -10.39
CA PHE A 670 20.98 19.03 -11.54
C PHE A 670 22.04 19.01 -12.66
N ASP A 671 23.14 18.26 -12.50
CA ASP A 671 24.29 18.28 -13.39
C ASP A 671 24.89 19.70 -13.57
N LEU A 672 25.09 20.40 -12.45
CA LEU A 672 25.59 21.78 -12.39
C LEU A 672 26.99 21.85 -11.72
N PRO A 673 27.79 22.91 -11.99
CA PRO A 673 29.15 23.05 -11.47
C PRO A 673 29.20 23.07 -9.95
N VAL A 674 29.84 22.08 -9.34
CA VAL A 674 29.97 21.94 -7.87
C VAL A 674 31.06 22.86 -7.31
N ASP A 675 32.05 23.21 -8.13
CA ASP A 675 33.18 24.08 -7.83
C ASP A 675 32.77 25.54 -7.59
N LEU A 676 31.59 25.94 -8.04
CA LEU A 676 30.99 27.25 -7.76
C LEU A 676 30.34 27.34 -6.36
N ILE A 677 30.46 26.32 -5.51
CA ILE A 677 29.88 26.32 -4.16
C ILE A 677 30.96 26.59 -3.12
N GLU A 678 30.84 27.72 -2.45
CA GLU A 678 31.75 28.16 -1.38
C GLU A 678 31.08 28.01 -0.01
N GLY A 679 31.74 27.25 0.87
CA GLY A 679 31.34 27.15 2.27
C GLY A 679 31.86 28.34 3.07
N ALA A 680 31.04 28.89 3.95
CA ALA A 680 31.44 29.93 4.89
C ALA A 680 30.77 29.72 6.26
N PRO A 681 31.40 30.12 7.37
CA PRO A 681 30.77 30.02 8.68
C PRO A 681 29.54 30.94 8.77
N ALA A 682 28.54 30.56 9.57
CA ALA A 682 27.28 31.29 9.74
C ALA A 682 27.47 32.77 10.08
N ALA A 683 28.52 33.10 10.84
CA ALA A 683 28.89 34.46 11.21
C ALA A 683 29.15 35.38 9.99
N HIS A 684 29.52 34.82 8.83
CA HIS A 684 29.74 35.57 7.60
C HIS A 684 28.44 36.21 7.06
N PHE A 685 27.29 35.58 7.29
CA PHE A 685 26.01 36.00 6.69
C PHE A 685 25.29 37.10 7.47
N ALA A 686 25.74 37.42 8.70
CA ALA A 686 25.20 38.48 9.56
C ALA A 686 23.66 38.46 9.69
N TRP A 687 23.06 37.27 9.80
CA TRP A 687 21.60 37.12 9.96
C TRP A 687 21.11 37.76 11.27
N PRO A 688 20.03 38.55 11.25
CA PRO A 688 19.45 39.14 12.46
C PRO A 688 19.03 38.11 13.50
N ALA A 689 18.40 37.01 13.08
CA ALA A 689 17.94 35.98 13.99
C ALA A 689 19.03 34.91 14.17
N ALA A 690 19.33 34.56 15.42
CA ALA A 690 20.25 33.48 15.74
C ALA A 690 19.78 32.14 15.13
N ARG A 691 20.73 31.34 14.66
CA ARG A 691 20.49 30.00 14.09
C ARG A 691 21.24 28.96 14.92
N PRO A 692 20.61 27.83 15.27
CA PRO A 692 21.28 26.75 15.98
C PRO A 692 22.35 26.12 15.09
N ALA A 693 23.49 25.76 15.68
CA ALA A 693 24.57 25.07 14.97
C ALA A 693 24.13 23.71 14.40
N CYS A 694 23.21 23.04 15.09
CA CYS A 694 22.56 21.83 14.60
C CYS A 694 21.06 21.86 14.89
N SER A 695 20.22 21.75 13.86
CA SER A 695 18.77 21.55 14.01
C SER A 695 18.31 20.34 13.19
N ALA A 696 19.17 19.32 13.10
CA ALA A 696 18.81 18.06 12.47
C ALA A 696 17.71 17.37 13.28
N LEU A 697 16.70 16.82 12.59
CA LEU A 697 15.61 16.08 13.21
C LEU A 697 15.74 14.58 12.95
N VAL A 698 15.42 13.79 13.96
CA VAL A 698 15.13 12.35 13.84
C VAL A 698 13.74 12.09 14.42
N SER A 699 13.03 11.08 13.90
CA SER A 699 11.75 10.65 14.48
C SER A 699 11.92 9.32 15.20
N GLU A 700 11.46 9.27 16.45
CA GLU A 700 11.33 8.03 17.23
C GLU A 700 9.99 7.31 16.96
N ARG A 701 9.07 7.97 16.24
CA ARG A 701 7.73 7.47 15.95
C ARG A 701 7.62 6.69 14.64
N GLY A 702 8.51 6.94 13.69
CA GLY A 702 8.64 6.12 12.48
C GLY A 702 9.31 6.81 11.30
N LEU A 703 9.78 5.99 10.36
CA LEU A 703 10.53 6.43 9.18
C LEU A 703 9.60 6.58 7.97
N MET A 704 8.82 7.65 7.93
CA MET A 704 7.83 7.86 6.87
C MET A 704 8.34 8.63 5.63
N MET A 705 9.49 9.29 5.75
CA MET A 705 10.04 10.11 4.67
C MET A 705 11.30 9.47 4.05
N PRO A 706 11.45 9.52 2.71
CA PRO A 706 12.66 9.05 2.04
C PRO A 706 13.92 9.84 2.43
N THR A 707 15.07 9.39 1.95
CA THR A 707 16.33 10.12 2.14
C THR A 707 16.33 11.43 1.37
N VAL A 708 17.15 12.39 1.82
CA VAL A 708 17.32 13.68 1.16
C VAL A 708 17.87 13.51 -0.26
N ASP A 709 18.71 12.51 -0.50
CA ASP A 709 19.27 12.22 -1.84
C ASP A 709 18.19 11.76 -2.83
N ASP A 710 17.26 10.92 -2.40
CA ASP A 710 16.11 10.51 -3.20
C ASP A 710 15.19 11.71 -3.51
N ALA A 711 14.92 12.54 -2.49
CA ALA A 711 14.11 13.74 -2.65
C ALA A 711 14.72 14.76 -3.61
N VAL A 712 16.04 14.99 -3.53
CA VAL A 712 16.79 15.88 -4.45
C VAL A 712 16.74 15.35 -5.88
N LYS A 713 16.91 14.04 -6.10
CA LYS A 713 16.77 13.42 -7.44
C LYS A 713 15.35 13.56 -7.99
N ARG A 714 14.31 13.43 -7.15
CA ARG A 714 12.92 13.67 -7.56
C ARG A 714 12.69 15.13 -7.94
N MET A 715 13.20 16.08 -7.16
CA MET A 715 13.12 17.49 -7.48
C MET A 715 13.81 17.79 -8.82
N ALA A 716 15.02 17.25 -9.04
CA ALA A 716 15.77 17.44 -10.28
C ALA A 716 14.98 16.97 -11.50
N ARG A 717 14.40 15.75 -11.44
CA ARG A 717 13.54 15.21 -12.50
C ARG A 717 12.29 16.05 -12.78
N SER A 718 11.73 16.71 -11.77
CA SER A 718 10.55 17.58 -11.95
C SER A 718 10.85 18.94 -12.59
N LEU A 719 12.13 19.33 -12.66
CA LEU A 719 12.61 20.62 -13.19
C LEU A 719 13.55 20.47 -14.39
N ALA A 720 13.74 19.23 -14.84
CA ALA A 720 14.38 18.86 -16.10
C ALA A 720 13.34 18.94 -17.21
#